data_AF-A0A928XLN9-F1
#
_entry.id   AF-A0A928XLN9-F1
#
_cell.length_a   1.000
_cell.length_b   1.000
_cell.length_c   1.000
_cell.angle_alpha   90.00
_cell.angle_beta   90.00
_cell.angle_gamma   90.00
#
_symmetry.space_group_name_H-M   'P 1'
#
loop_
_entity.id
_entity.type
_entity.pdbx_description
1 polymer ?
#
loop_
_entity_poly.entity_id
_entity_poly.type
_entity_poly.pdbx_seq_one_letter_code
_entity_poly.pdbx_strand_id
1 'polypeptide(L)'
;MRGFLRGLVLLLVCLGFGAAACAGSEDAGEDGTGGAAGDAGPDGTAGDSGFNFDASTCIPKTCADLGVDCGQQADGCGAIIDCGGCLAPEYCGGGGPSKCGSDPCTKKTCAELNAFCGQQGDGCGGLMDCGTCTAPQTCGGGGVPNVCGGTACTAKTCAQMGYDCGPVADGCGGLTQCGTCTKAGDICGGGGKPNVCGSSVPPCVKKTCADWGANCGPVSDGCGGIVQCGSCASPNCCGCGGSPSVCGGAPPACVKKTCADYGANCGPVSDGCGGLTASCGTCPSGQCCGCGGTPNVCAGASACTALTCASFPSGTCGQQSDGCGGLTANCGGCPSGQFCGGGGPNKCGSGSTCINLQCKQVSCPSGTTSISGTVYDPAGLRPLPNVYVYVPNGTPAAFTAGATCDKCGSALSGLPLVTTLTDATGKFKLDNMPVGADIPVVIQIGKWRRQIKVTTTQCTNTAVAAALTRLPRNKSEGDIPKIALTTGGFDSLECLLRKIGISDTEFTNPGGTGRVNLFRGQPATGPNQSAGKYDAAYGGANFPSSMTLWGSLSALQAYDVTLLACEGDTYTVTKPASALKAMYDYLNVGGRVFASHYHHYWVSANTNGTGTGAWSSLASWIYPSPGLLNQQNGLVVQGKIITSFPKGNALATWLQTVGASTTFGDLTINDAKNSVKSFDQSRVTEWIYVQNTKLYPTLTQVPYATEYITFNTPVGASTANQCGRFIFSDIHVSSGDKGTAFPSECKSTTMSPQELALEYMFFDLSSAVCDEKQPPPTCSQLTCADQGIQCGPAPNGCGGVIASCGTCPSGQVCGTGGKCATSSCTPTTCAALGKNCGLWSDGCGNTLNCGTCTSPQTCGGAGTPGVCGAGSCTPTNCTALGYNCGLWADGCGGTLSCGTCTAPASCGGGGVFGKCGGSGCQKKTCADMGVSCGLSGDGCGGTIDCGPCDGGVTCTPLDCGGRCGPQGDGCGGVLQCEACPGGTCVPTTCLKAGAQCGFYPDGCGGSLSCGTCPSGQVCSNNKCLTIG
;
A
#
# COMPACT_ATOMS: atom_id res chain seq x y z
N MET A 1 -47.08 -65.18 -11.06
CA MET A 1 -47.11 -65.95 -9.78
C MET A 1 -46.90 -64.93 -8.66
N ARG A 2 -47.84 -64.75 -7.70
CA ARG A 2 -47.80 -65.27 -6.31
C ARG A 2 -46.40 -65.15 -5.67
N GLY A 3 -46.17 -64.44 -4.56
CA GLY A 3 -47.02 -63.61 -3.66
C GLY A 3 -46.17 -63.12 -2.45
N PHE A 4 -46.64 -62.38 -1.44
CA PHE A 4 -47.96 -61.77 -1.16
C PHE A 4 -47.82 -60.76 0.02
N LEU A 5 -48.36 -59.53 -0.09
CA LEU A 5 -49.08 -58.67 0.90
C LEU A 5 -48.54 -58.49 2.37
N ARG A 6 -48.76 -57.42 3.17
CA ARG A 6 -49.59 -56.17 3.25
C ARG A 6 -48.86 -55.22 4.26
N GLY A 7 -49.18 -53.93 4.53
CA GLY A 7 -50.18 -52.91 4.15
C GLY A 7 -49.88 -51.63 4.98
N LEU A 8 -50.07 -50.38 4.53
CA LEU A 8 -51.31 -49.56 4.51
C LEU A 8 -52.07 -49.45 5.87
N VAL A 9 -52.60 -48.29 6.36
CA VAL A 9 -52.51 -46.84 5.95
C VAL A 9 -53.21 -45.89 6.96
N LEU A 10 -52.98 -44.55 6.90
CA LEU A 10 -53.75 -43.43 7.56
C LEU A 10 -53.73 -43.38 9.13
N LEU A 11 -54.19 -42.34 9.86
CA LEU A 11 -54.95 -41.08 9.57
C LEU A 11 -54.42 -39.86 10.41
N LEU A 12 -55.05 -38.69 10.25
CA LEU A 12 -54.72 -37.33 10.72
C LEU A 12 -55.28 -36.90 12.11
N VAL A 13 -54.65 -35.85 12.69
CA VAL A 13 -55.23 -34.64 13.39
C VAL A 13 -55.91 -34.80 14.77
N CYS A 14 -55.47 -34.03 15.80
CA CYS A 14 -56.14 -32.82 16.34
C CYS A 14 -55.50 -32.22 17.63
N LEU A 15 -55.92 -30.98 17.93
CA LEU A 15 -55.71 -30.04 19.06
C LEU A 15 -55.82 -30.66 20.49
N GLY A 16 -55.39 -30.05 21.61
CA GLY A 16 -54.71 -28.75 21.86
C GLY A 16 -55.00 -28.19 23.28
N PHE A 17 -54.18 -27.24 23.76
CA PHE A 17 -54.28 -26.46 25.03
C PHE A 17 -54.07 -27.17 26.40
N GLY A 18 -53.45 -26.43 27.33
CA GLY A 18 -53.28 -26.78 28.76
C GLY A 18 -52.06 -26.09 29.37
N ALA A 19 -52.23 -25.24 30.40
CA ALA A 19 -51.13 -24.45 31.00
C ALA A 19 -51.29 -24.28 32.51
N ALA A 20 -50.17 -24.27 33.25
CA ALA A 20 -49.97 -23.60 34.54
C ALA A 20 -48.49 -23.72 34.98
N ALA A 21 -48.04 -22.79 35.84
CA ALA A 21 -46.75 -22.84 36.53
C ALA A 21 -46.95 -22.46 38.01
N CYS A 22 -45.98 -22.75 38.87
CA CYS A 22 -45.93 -22.29 40.26
C CYS A 22 -44.46 -22.13 40.74
N ALA A 23 -44.23 -21.25 41.72
CA ALA A 23 -42.91 -20.76 42.15
C ALA A 23 -42.92 -20.24 43.61
N GLY A 24 -41.77 -19.75 44.11
CA GLY A 24 -41.54 -19.17 45.45
C GLY A 24 -40.43 -19.91 46.23
N SER A 25 -39.70 -19.34 47.19
CA SER A 25 -39.60 -17.96 47.76
C SER A 25 -38.24 -17.85 48.51
N GLU A 26 -37.48 -16.74 48.54
CA GLU A 26 -37.55 -15.58 49.50
C GLU A 26 -37.56 -16.02 50.99
N ASP A 27 -36.83 -15.43 51.96
CA ASP A 27 -35.78 -14.36 52.01
C ASP A 27 -34.94 -14.56 53.33
N ALA A 28 -34.00 -13.76 53.88
CA ALA A 28 -33.43 -12.41 53.68
C ALA A 28 -32.05 -12.28 54.42
N GLY A 29 -31.32 -11.14 54.32
CA GLY A 29 -30.33 -10.73 55.35
C GLY A 29 -29.05 -9.96 54.92
N GLU A 30 -28.89 -8.75 55.47
CA GLU A 30 -27.76 -7.78 55.40
C GLU A 30 -26.37 -8.39 55.78
N ASP A 31 -25.19 -7.85 55.44
CA ASP A 31 -24.68 -6.47 55.52
C ASP A 31 -23.33 -6.32 54.72
N GLY A 32 -22.70 -5.13 54.63
CA GLY A 32 -21.24 -5.01 54.39
C GLY A 32 -20.71 -4.31 53.11
N THR A 33 -20.96 -3.01 52.98
CA THR A 33 -20.07 -1.99 52.35
C THR A 33 -19.45 -2.19 50.95
N GLY A 34 -19.88 -1.35 49.99
CA GLY A 34 -19.00 -0.65 49.01
C GLY A 34 -18.42 -1.44 47.82
N GLY A 35 -18.45 -0.93 46.59
CA GLY A 35 -19.06 0.32 46.12
C GLY A 35 -18.62 0.69 44.69
N ALA A 36 -19.64 0.96 43.85
CA ALA A 36 -19.66 1.75 42.60
C ALA A 36 -18.35 1.93 41.78
N ALA A 37 -18.27 1.50 40.51
CA ALA A 37 -19.08 1.91 39.34
C ALA A 37 -18.85 3.37 38.89
N GLY A 38 -18.76 3.57 37.57
CA GLY A 38 -18.51 4.89 36.96
C GLY A 38 -18.16 4.79 35.47
N ASP A 39 -19.17 4.76 34.61
CA ASP A 39 -19.02 4.87 33.15
C ASP A 39 -18.40 6.22 32.73
N ALA A 40 -17.57 6.21 31.67
CA ALA A 40 -17.71 7.08 30.49
C ALA A 40 -16.49 6.99 29.54
N GLY A 41 -16.73 7.13 28.23
CA GLY A 41 -15.72 7.64 27.27
C GLY A 41 -15.79 9.18 27.15
N PRO A 42 -15.24 9.83 26.10
CA PRO A 42 -14.78 9.25 24.83
C PRO A 42 -13.45 9.85 24.24
N ASP A 43 -13.14 9.40 23.01
CA ASP A 43 -12.36 10.11 21.96
C ASP A 43 -10.81 10.26 22.09
N GLY A 44 -10.10 10.54 20.98
CA GLY A 44 -8.72 11.12 21.04
C GLY A 44 -7.52 10.49 20.28
N THR A 45 -7.68 10.01 19.04
CA THR A 45 -6.65 9.92 17.94
C THR A 45 -5.11 10.06 18.16
N ALA A 46 -4.35 9.11 17.56
CA ALA A 46 -3.00 9.22 16.93
C ALA A 46 -1.74 9.49 17.81
N GLY A 47 -0.51 9.10 17.43
CA GLY A 47 -0.07 8.27 16.28
C GLY A 47 1.47 8.21 16.13
N ASP A 48 1.97 7.28 15.28
CA ASP A 48 3.36 7.09 14.80
C ASP A 48 4.48 6.80 15.85
N SER A 49 5.63 6.18 15.53
CA SER A 49 6.15 5.64 14.26
C SER A 49 6.88 4.31 14.47
N GLY A 50 6.68 3.32 13.59
CA GLY A 50 7.42 2.05 13.60
C GLY A 50 8.35 1.90 12.39
N PHE A 51 9.66 2.03 12.59
CA PHE A 51 10.67 1.72 11.57
C PHE A 51 11.05 0.23 11.64
N ASN A 52 11.24 -0.42 10.49
CA ASN A 52 11.68 -1.81 10.40
C ASN A 52 13.01 -1.91 9.65
N PHE A 53 13.93 -2.78 10.12
CA PHE A 53 15.28 -2.96 9.59
C PHE A 53 15.40 -4.25 8.77
N ASP A 54 16.47 -4.36 7.97
CA ASP A 54 16.82 -5.60 7.25
C ASP A 54 17.22 -6.69 8.26
N ALA A 55 16.39 -7.73 8.38
CA ALA A 55 16.52 -8.78 9.39
C ALA A 55 17.43 -9.95 8.97
N SER A 56 18.42 -9.72 8.09
CA SER A 56 19.33 -10.77 7.59
C SER A 56 20.61 -10.99 8.42
N THR A 57 20.95 -10.10 9.37
CA THR A 57 22.19 -10.21 10.19
C THR A 57 21.99 -9.98 11.70
N CYS A 58 20.75 -9.88 12.19
CA CYS A 58 20.50 -9.66 13.62
C CYS A 58 20.37 -10.98 14.39
N ILE A 59 20.99 -11.08 15.57
CA ILE A 59 20.87 -12.22 16.48
C ILE A 59 19.99 -11.76 17.67
N PRO A 60 18.76 -12.28 17.81
CA PRO A 60 17.88 -11.94 18.93
C PRO A 60 18.53 -12.29 20.27
N LYS A 61 18.48 -11.36 21.22
CA LYS A 61 18.90 -11.61 22.60
C LYS A 61 17.82 -12.38 23.35
N THR A 62 18.23 -13.31 24.21
CA THR A 62 17.33 -13.91 25.21
C THR A 62 17.25 -13.03 26.46
N CYS A 63 16.32 -13.33 27.36
CA CYS A 63 16.23 -12.72 28.69
C CYS A 63 17.54 -12.84 29.49
N ALA A 64 18.27 -13.97 29.33
CA ALA A 64 19.58 -14.15 29.94
C ALA A 64 20.65 -13.23 29.33
N ASP A 65 20.63 -12.98 28.02
CA ASP A 65 21.56 -12.06 27.32
C ASP A 65 21.26 -10.58 27.58
N LEU A 66 20.01 -10.26 27.93
CA LEU A 66 19.62 -8.95 28.47
C LEU A 66 19.90 -8.82 29.98
N GLY A 67 20.10 -9.94 30.68
CA GLY A 67 20.29 -9.97 32.13
C GLY A 67 19.03 -9.60 32.91
N VAL A 68 17.84 -9.99 32.45
CA VAL A 68 16.52 -9.66 33.01
C VAL A 68 15.71 -10.92 33.29
N ASP A 69 14.89 -10.89 34.34
CA ASP A 69 14.31 -12.10 34.94
C ASP A 69 12.78 -12.18 34.78
N CYS A 70 12.14 -11.12 34.25
CA CYS A 70 10.69 -11.02 34.12
C CYS A 70 10.26 -9.90 33.16
N GLY A 71 9.01 -9.96 32.69
CA GLY A 71 8.35 -8.92 31.92
C GLY A 71 8.72 -8.87 30.44
N GLN A 72 8.05 -8.01 29.69
CA GLN A 72 8.23 -7.86 28.25
C GLN A 72 9.41 -6.94 27.92
N GLN A 73 10.26 -7.35 26.97
CA GLN A 73 11.51 -6.70 26.61
C GLN A 73 11.72 -6.74 25.09
N ALA A 74 12.44 -5.77 24.53
CA ALA A 74 12.86 -5.82 23.13
C ALA A 74 14.08 -6.74 22.95
N ASP A 75 14.03 -7.65 21.99
CA ASP A 75 15.11 -8.61 21.68
C ASP A 75 16.37 -7.99 21.05
N GLY A 76 16.29 -6.71 20.66
CA GLY A 76 17.32 -5.98 19.93
C GLY A 76 17.25 -6.11 18.40
N CYS A 77 16.33 -6.91 17.87
CA CYS A 77 16.10 -7.16 16.44
C CYS A 77 14.70 -6.73 15.95
N GLY A 78 13.81 -6.32 16.86
CA GLY A 78 12.50 -5.74 16.55
C GLY A 78 11.31 -6.54 17.06
N ALA A 79 11.54 -7.67 17.75
CA ALA A 79 10.50 -8.43 18.43
C ALA A 79 10.45 -8.09 19.93
N ILE A 80 9.28 -8.33 20.54
CA ILE A 80 9.13 -8.35 21.99
C ILE A 80 9.24 -9.80 22.46
N ILE A 81 10.18 -10.07 23.37
CA ILE A 81 10.25 -11.31 24.14
C ILE A 81 9.56 -11.10 25.49
N ASP A 82 8.87 -12.14 25.96
CA ASP A 82 8.29 -12.17 27.31
C ASP A 82 9.19 -13.02 28.21
N CYS A 83 9.78 -12.38 29.23
CA CYS A 83 10.65 -13.03 30.19
C CYS A 83 9.89 -13.66 31.38
N GLY A 84 8.56 -13.66 31.34
CA GLY A 84 7.70 -14.33 32.31
C GLY A 84 7.39 -13.50 33.56
N GLY A 85 6.72 -14.14 34.51
CA GLY A 85 6.38 -13.57 35.80
C GLY A 85 7.21 -14.17 36.94
N CYS A 86 7.46 -13.37 37.98
CA CYS A 86 8.15 -13.82 39.18
C CYS A 86 7.30 -14.81 40.00
N LEU A 87 7.98 -15.67 40.77
CA LEU A 87 7.31 -16.56 41.71
C LEU A 87 6.94 -15.79 42.98
N ALA A 88 5.68 -15.88 43.41
CA ALA A 88 5.23 -15.23 44.64
C ALA A 88 6.08 -15.70 45.85
N PRO A 89 6.56 -14.78 46.71
CA PRO A 89 6.05 -13.41 46.92
C PRO A 89 6.77 -12.30 46.12
N GLU A 90 7.60 -12.61 45.13
CA GLU A 90 8.36 -11.62 44.38
C GLU A 90 7.54 -10.90 43.29
N TYR A 91 7.90 -9.65 43.00
CA TYR A 91 7.28 -8.80 41.99
C TYR A 91 8.27 -8.44 40.88
N CYS A 92 7.79 -8.34 39.65
CA CYS A 92 8.62 -7.85 38.54
C CYS A 92 8.85 -6.34 38.69
N GLY A 93 10.11 -5.92 38.67
CA GLY A 93 10.54 -4.57 39.06
C GLY A 93 11.08 -4.49 40.49
N GLY A 94 10.80 -5.48 41.35
CA GLY A 94 11.17 -5.47 42.77
C GLY A 94 12.65 -5.72 43.04
N GLY A 95 13.40 -6.24 42.06
CA GLY A 95 14.86 -6.33 42.09
C GLY A 95 15.57 -5.21 41.30
N GLY A 96 14.83 -4.20 40.85
CA GLY A 96 15.22 -3.26 39.81
C GLY A 96 14.49 -3.52 38.48
N PRO A 97 14.75 -2.72 37.42
CA PRO A 97 14.02 -2.80 36.15
C PRO A 97 14.06 -4.22 35.55
N SER A 98 12.88 -4.80 35.33
CA SER A 98 12.70 -6.17 34.81
C SER A 98 13.47 -7.26 35.60
N LYS A 99 13.60 -7.05 36.91
CA LYS A 99 14.15 -7.99 37.87
C LYS A 99 13.11 -8.40 38.91
N CYS A 100 13.10 -9.67 39.27
CA CYS A 100 12.31 -10.16 40.39
C CYS A 100 12.93 -9.73 41.73
N GLY A 101 12.08 -9.41 42.70
CA GLY A 101 12.50 -9.11 44.07
C GLY A 101 11.32 -8.87 45.00
N SER A 102 11.59 -8.78 46.31
CA SER A 102 10.59 -8.68 47.37
C SER A 102 9.87 -7.34 47.46
N ASP A 103 10.50 -6.27 46.96
CA ASP A 103 10.07 -4.91 47.29
C ASP A 103 9.04 -4.42 46.24
N PRO A 104 7.84 -3.98 46.65
CA PRO A 104 6.82 -3.53 45.71
C PRO A 104 7.26 -2.26 45.00
N CYS A 105 7.35 -2.31 43.67
CA CYS A 105 7.92 -1.23 42.86
C CYS A 105 7.12 0.08 43.02
N THR A 106 7.79 1.12 43.53
CA THR A 106 7.21 2.45 43.71
C THR A 106 7.29 3.23 42.40
N LYS A 107 6.14 3.44 41.76
CA LYS A 107 6.03 4.22 40.51
C LYS A 107 6.54 5.64 40.70
N LYS A 108 7.41 6.10 39.81
CA LYS A 108 7.87 7.49 39.74
C LYS A 108 6.82 8.37 39.04
N THR A 109 6.75 9.62 39.44
CA THR A 109 5.93 10.65 38.80
C THR A 109 6.71 11.43 37.73
N CYS A 110 5.99 12.07 36.81
CA CYS A 110 6.56 12.97 35.80
C CYS A 110 7.48 14.06 36.40
N ALA A 111 7.10 14.62 37.56
CA ALA A 111 7.89 15.61 38.26
C ALA A 111 9.25 15.07 38.75
N GLU A 112 9.29 13.82 39.22
CA GLU A 112 10.53 13.16 39.67
C GLU A 112 11.44 12.74 38.49
N LEU A 113 10.92 12.73 37.27
CA LEU A 113 11.69 12.54 36.03
C LEU A 113 12.06 13.87 35.33
N ASN A 114 11.64 15.02 35.86
CA ASN A 114 11.68 16.33 35.17
C ASN A 114 10.99 16.35 33.79
N ALA A 115 9.98 15.50 33.60
CA ALA A 115 9.17 15.45 32.39
C ALA A 115 7.91 16.32 32.56
N PHE A 116 7.68 17.24 31.63
CA PHE A 116 6.55 18.16 31.60
C PHE A 116 5.72 18.05 30.32
N CYS A 117 6.05 17.08 29.46
CA CYS A 117 5.25 16.65 28.32
C CYS A 117 5.66 15.27 27.82
N GLY A 118 4.77 14.60 27.08
CA GLY A 118 5.02 13.33 26.42
C GLY A 118 4.97 12.11 27.34
N GLN A 119 4.98 10.92 26.74
CA GLN A 119 4.90 9.66 27.47
C GLN A 119 6.25 9.24 28.06
N GLN A 120 6.26 8.77 29.30
CA GLN A 120 7.42 8.28 30.04
C GLN A 120 7.14 6.93 30.70
N GLY A 121 8.18 6.15 30.97
CA GLY A 121 8.06 4.95 31.80
C GLY A 121 7.99 5.30 33.29
N ASP A 122 7.07 4.69 34.02
CA ASP A 122 6.88 4.93 35.47
C ASP A 122 7.95 4.28 36.37
N GLY A 123 8.94 3.60 35.78
CA GLY A 123 9.99 2.86 36.47
C GLY A 123 9.61 1.43 36.87
N CYS A 124 8.33 1.05 36.75
CA CYS A 124 7.75 -0.22 37.18
C CYS A 124 7.08 -0.98 36.02
N GLY A 125 7.48 -0.71 34.77
CA GLY A 125 6.95 -1.33 33.57
C GLY A 125 5.63 -0.74 33.03
N GLY A 126 5.08 0.29 33.68
CA GLY A 126 3.96 1.06 33.16
C GLY A 126 4.41 2.29 32.36
N LEU A 127 3.50 2.82 31.55
CA LEU A 127 3.66 4.08 30.84
C LEU A 127 2.75 5.14 31.49
N MET A 128 3.24 6.38 31.59
CA MET A 128 2.50 7.54 32.07
C MET A 128 2.64 8.70 31.09
N ASP A 129 1.58 9.49 30.92
CA ASP A 129 1.60 10.69 30.08
C ASP A 129 1.88 11.92 30.95
N CYS A 130 2.93 12.67 30.61
CA CYS A 130 3.35 13.89 31.29
C CYS A 130 2.76 15.17 30.65
N GLY A 131 1.87 15.04 29.67
CA GLY A 131 1.04 16.12 29.13
C GLY A 131 1.46 16.65 27.76
N THR A 132 0.73 17.65 27.27
CA THR A 132 0.95 18.27 25.95
C THR A 132 1.31 19.74 26.05
N CYS A 133 2.24 20.20 25.22
CA CYS A 133 2.67 21.60 25.20
C CYS A 133 1.64 22.53 24.55
N THR A 134 1.44 23.72 25.14
CA THR A 134 0.62 24.78 24.54
C THR A 134 1.34 25.40 23.35
N ALA A 135 0.70 25.42 22.18
CA ALA A 135 1.25 26.06 20.99
C ALA A 135 1.64 27.54 21.25
N PRO A 136 2.80 28.03 20.74
CA PRO A 136 3.66 27.42 19.74
C PRO A 136 4.78 26.51 20.29
N GLN A 137 4.74 26.10 21.56
CA GLN A 137 5.74 25.19 22.11
C GLN A 137 5.53 23.75 21.62
N THR A 138 6.63 23.01 21.48
CA THR A 138 6.65 21.59 21.15
C THR A 138 7.40 20.81 22.23
N CYS A 139 7.05 19.54 22.41
CA CYS A 139 7.72 18.69 23.40
C CYS A 139 9.13 18.33 22.90
N GLY A 140 10.16 18.65 23.69
CA GLY A 140 11.55 18.62 23.23
C GLY A 140 12.01 19.88 22.48
N GLY A 141 11.12 20.83 22.18
CA GLY A 141 11.32 22.01 21.33
C GLY A 141 12.28 23.09 21.86
N GLY A 142 13.09 22.76 22.86
CA GLY A 142 14.17 23.57 23.43
C GLY A 142 15.50 22.81 23.57
N GLY A 143 15.62 21.61 22.99
CA GLY A 143 16.82 20.76 23.08
C GLY A 143 16.91 19.89 24.34
N VAL A 144 15.90 19.95 25.22
CA VAL A 144 15.77 19.08 26.40
C VAL A 144 14.55 18.15 26.18
N PRO A 145 14.74 16.82 26.05
CA PRO A 145 13.63 15.89 25.84
C PRO A 145 12.56 15.98 26.93
N ASN A 146 11.30 15.75 26.56
CA ASN A 146 10.14 15.70 27.48
C ASN A 146 9.87 17.00 28.26
N VAL A 147 10.42 18.13 27.78
CA VAL A 147 10.16 19.48 28.29
C VAL A 147 9.65 20.37 27.14
N CYS A 148 8.64 21.20 27.41
CA CYS A 148 8.10 22.13 26.42
C CYS A 148 9.08 23.27 26.11
N GLY A 149 9.43 23.43 24.83
CA GLY A 149 10.29 24.51 24.34
C GLY A 149 9.76 25.11 23.03
N GLY A 150 10.23 26.31 22.68
CA GLY A 150 9.65 27.08 21.59
C GLY A 150 10.64 27.89 20.76
N THR A 151 11.38 27.23 19.88
CA THR A 151 11.81 27.81 18.58
C THR A 151 12.06 26.69 17.56
N ALA A 152 11.88 26.96 16.27
CA ALA A 152 12.03 25.95 15.23
C ALA A 152 13.49 25.48 15.12
N CYS A 153 13.74 24.18 15.34
CA CYS A 153 15.05 23.59 15.19
C CYS A 153 15.45 23.50 13.71
N THR A 154 16.68 23.88 13.38
CA THR A 154 17.21 23.84 12.00
C THR A 154 18.10 22.62 11.83
N ALA A 155 17.60 21.64 11.06
CA ALA A 155 18.30 20.40 10.75
C ALA A 155 19.70 20.63 10.15
N LYS A 156 20.72 19.95 10.68
CA LYS A 156 22.08 19.99 10.13
C LYS A 156 22.19 19.17 8.85
N THR A 157 22.88 19.73 7.86
CA THR A 157 23.17 19.04 6.60
C THR A 157 24.43 18.17 6.70
N CYS A 158 24.51 17.14 5.85
CA CYS A 158 25.66 16.22 5.74
C CYS A 158 27.01 16.94 5.65
N ALA A 159 27.10 17.97 4.79
CA ALA A 159 28.31 18.77 4.59
C ALA A 159 28.71 19.59 5.83
N GLN A 160 27.74 20.02 6.65
CA GLN A 160 28.00 20.70 7.93
C GLN A 160 28.42 19.73 9.06
N MET A 161 28.21 18.43 8.88
CA MET A 161 28.57 17.38 9.84
C MET A 161 29.81 16.58 9.43
N GLY A 162 30.27 16.70 8.18
CA GLY A 162 31.44 16.00 7.66
C GLY A 162 31.17 14.53 7.32
N TYR A 163 29.96 14.23 6.83
CA TYR A 163 29.51 12.87 6.52
C TYR A 163 29.17 12.70 5.03
N ASP A 164 29.69 11.63 4.44
CA ASP A 164 29.55 11.28 3.01
C ASP A 164 28.44 10.26 2.75
N CYS A 165 28.14 9.41 3.74
CA CYS A 165 27.37 8.18 3.56
C CYS A 165 26.45 7.83 4.75
N GLY A 166 25.29 7.23 4.45
CA GLY A 166 24.34 6.66 5.43
C GLY A 166 23.45 7.67 6.18
N PRO A 167 22.52 7.17 7.02
CA PRO A 167 21.66 7.99 7.86
C PRO A 167 22.43 8.59 9.05
N VAL A 168 22.09 9.82 9.42
CA VAL A 168 22.59 10.51 10.61
C VAL A 168 21.51 11.41 11.22
N ALA A 169 21.51 11.52 12.55
CA ALA A 169 20.59 12.40 13.27
C ALA A 169 20.86 13.87 12.95
N ASP A 170 19.83 14.62 12.60
CA ASP A 170 19.93 16.01 12.13
C ASP A 170 20.13 17.06 13.25
N GLY A 171 20.06 16.62 14.52
CA GLY A 171 20.12 17.46 15.71
C GLY A 171 18.76 18.02 16.17
N CYS A 172 17.67 17.69 15.47
CA CYS A 172 16.31 18.19 15.67
C CYS A 172 15.27 17.07 15.90
N GLY A 173 15.71 15.81 15.99
CA GLY A 173 14.86 14.63 16.14
C GLY A 173 14.55 13.91 14.83
N GLY A 174 15.04 14.41 13.69
CA GLY A 174 14.95 13.77 12.39
C GLY A 174 16.21 12.97 12.01
N LEU A 175 16.10 12.22 10.91
CA LEU A 175 17.23 11.54 10.26
C LEU A 175 17.46 12.16 8.87
N THR A 176 18.65 12.71 8.65
CA THR A 176 19.12 13.12 7.34
C THR A 176 19.85 11.96 6.68
N GLN A 177 19.48 11.63 5.43
CA GLN A 177 20.19 10.63 4.63
C GLN A 177 21.32 11.29 3.83
N CYS A 178 22.55 10.92 4.14
CA CYS A 178 23.74 11.44 3.48
C CYS A 178 24.25 10.41 2.47
N GLY A 179 23.92 10.54 1.18
CA GLY A 179 24.64 9.87 0.08
C GLY A 179 24.87 8.33 0.17
N THR A 180 25.74 7.85 -0.73
CA THR A 180 26.30 6.49 -0.76
C THR A 180 27.73 6.55 -1.31
N CYS A 181 28.57 5.57 -0.97
CA CYS A 181 29.95 5.54 -1.43
C CYS A 181 30.03 5.16 -2.92
N THR A 182 30.49 6.10 -3.74
CA THR A 182 30.53 5.98 -5.22
C THR A 182 31.80 5.33 -5.77
N LYS A 183 32.79 5.06 -4.91
CA LYS A 183 34.10 4.54 -5.31
C LYS A 183 34.17 3.03 -5.05
N ALA A 184 34.51 2.26 -6.08
CA ALA A 184 34.53 0.80 -6.01
C ALA A 184 35.49 0.29 -4.92
N GLY A 185 34.97 -0.52 -3.99
CA GLY A 185 35.71 -1.05 -2.83
C GLY A 185 35.61 -0.21 -1.56
N ASP A 186 35.05 1.01 -1.61
CA ASP A 186 34.80 1.83 -0.43
C ASP A 186 33.44 1.48 0.20
N ILE A 187 33.43 1.22 1.50
CA ILE A 187 32.22 1.00 2.31
C ILE A 187 31.95 2.20 3.22
N CYS A 188 30.68 2.38 3.59
CA CYS A 188 30.33 3.42 4.56
C CYS A 188 30.82 3.02 5.96
N GLY A 189 31.60 3.90 6.61
CA GLY A 189 32.35 3.58 7.82
C GLY A 189 33.78 3.08 7.58
N GLY A 190 34.16 2.87 6.31
CA GLY A 190 35.46 2.32 5.92
C GLY A 190 36.63 3.24 6.24
N GLY A 191 37.83 2.67 6.38
CA GLY A 191 39.00 3.40 6.89
C GLY A 191 38.94 3.80 8.38
N GLY A 192 37.86 3.45 9.11
CA GLY A 192 37.77 3.61 10.56
C GLY A 192 37.09 4.90 11.05
N LYS A 193 36.22 5.51 10.25
CA LYS A 193 35.36 6.65 10.67
C LYS A 193 33.91 6.41 10.23
N PRO A 194 32.92 6.38 11.15
CA PRO A 194 31.50 6.24 10.78
C PRO A 194 31.03 7.32 9.81
N ASN A 195 30.07 6.97 8.95
CA ASN A 195 29.42 7.86 7.98
C ASN A 195 30.37 8.59 6.99
N VAL A 196 31.59 8.08 6.85
CA VAL A 196 32.62 8.50 5.87
C VAL A 196 32.99 7.29 5.00
N CYS A 197 33.34 7.51 3.74
CA CYS A 197 33.67 6.42 2.80
C CYS A 197 35.15 6.00 2.85
N GLY A 198 35.43 4.69 2.78
CA GLY A 198 36.81 4.19 2.66
C GLY A 198 36.94 2.68 2.42
N SER A 199 38.12 2.24 1.98
CA SER A 199 38.40 0.86 1.56
C SER A 199 38.70 -0.09 2.75
N SER A 200 38.78 -1.41 2.50
CA SER A 200 38.84 -2.45 3.55
C SER A 200 39.93 -3.53 3.34
N VAL A 201 40.14 -4.38 4.38
CA VAL A 201 41.11 -5.53 4.48
C VAL A 201 42.56 -5.05 4.78
N PRO A 202 43.35 -5.66 5.71
CA PRO A 202 43.35 -7.06 6.19
C PRO A 202 42.84 -7.21 7.67
N PRO A 203 43.04 -8.36 8.38
CA PRO A 203 42.13 -8.75 9.46
C PRO A 203 42.26 -7.86 10.70
N CYS A 204 41.12 -7.49 11.27
CA CYS A 204 41.09 -6.59 12.41
C CYS A 204 41.49 -7.28 13.72
N VAL A 205 42.47 -6.70 14.41
CA VAL A 205 42.90 -7.09 15.76
C VAL A 205 42.08 -6.30 16.77
N LYS A 206 41.30 -6.99 17.60
CA LYS A 206 40.42 -6.38 18.60
C LYS A 206 41.23 -5.57 19.62
N LYS A 207 41.03 -4.26 19.64
CA LYS A 207 41.60 -3.34 20.62
C LYS A 207 40.91 -3.44 21.97
N THR A 208 41.71 -3.35 23.03
CA THR A 208 41.27 -3.33 24.43
C THR A 208 41.01 -1.90 24.91
N CYS A 209 40.48 -1.76 26.13
CA CYS A 209 40.36 -0.47 26.82
C CYS A 209 41.70 0.29 26.91
N ALA A 210 42.79 -0.43 27.19
CA ALA A 210 44.12 0.17 27.32
C ALA A 210 44.63 0.73 25.97
N ASP A 211 44.34 0.07 24.85
CA ASP A 211 44.73 0.52 23.50
C ASP A 211 43.99 1.79 23.04
N TRP A 212 42.92 2.17 23.75
CA TRP A 212 42.18 3.42 23.57
C TRP A 212 42.42 4.44 24.70
N GLY A 213 43.18 4.08 25.74
CA GLY A 213 43.32 4.88 26.95
C GLY A 213 42.04 5.00 27.79
N ALA A 214 41.02 4.18 27.50
CA ALA A 214 39.70 4.25 28.10
C ALA A 214 39.63 3.51 29.44
N ASN A 215 38.91 4.08 30.42
CA ASN A 215 38.70 3.48 31.74
C ASN A 215 37.25 3.60 32.25
N CYS A 216 36.31 3.91 31.36
CA CYS A 216 34.87 3.77 31.61
C CYS A 216 34.07 3.60 30.32
N GLY A 217 32.91 2.96 30.43
CA GLY A 217 31.89 2.91 29.39
C GLY A 217 32.28 2.11 28.14
N PRO A 218 31.45 2.13 27.10
CA PRO A 218 31.71 1.42 25.85
C PRO A 218 32.80 2.11 25.02
N VAL A 219 33.65 1.31 24.39
CA VAL A 219 34.50 1.68 23.25
C VAL A 219 34.41 0.59 22.18
N SER A 220 34.59 0.93 20.91
CA SER A 220 34.67 -0.07 19.85
C SER A 220 35.92 -0.93 20.01
N ASP A 221 35.86 -2.24 19.73
CA ASP A 221 37.07 -3.06 19.60
C ASP A 221 37.86 -2.78 18.30
N GLY A 222 37.39 -1.84 17.48
CA GLY A 222 37.93 -1.50 16.15
C GLY A 222 37.45 -2.44 15.03
N CYS A 223 36.77 -3.54 15.37
CA CYS A 223 36.44 -4.66 14.49
C CYS A 223 34.92 -4.90 14.35
N GLY A 224 34.11 -3.90 14.70
CA GLY A 224 32.64 -3.97 14.71
C GLY A 224 32.03 -4.49 16.01
N GLY A 225 32.83 -4.86 17.02
CA GLY A 225 32.36 -5.14 18.37
C GLY A 225 32.52 -3.94 19.31
N ILE A 226 31.95 -4.06 20.52
CA ILE A 226 32.08 -3.09 21.61
C ILE A 226 32.68 -3.81 22.83
N VAL A 227 33.67 -3.17 23.44
CA VAL A 227 34.28 -3.56 24.72
C VAL A 227 33.80 -2.58 25.80
N GLN A 228 33.38 -3.09 26.95
CA GLN A 228 32.93 -2.29 28.09
C GLN A 228 34.08 -2.07 29.07
N CYS A 229 34.49 -0.83 29.28
CA CYS A 229 35.69 -0.44 30.00
C CYS A 229 35.46 -0.05 31.46
N GLY A 230 34.50 -0.71 32.14
CA GLY A 230 34.17 -0.42 33.53
C GLY A 230 33.36 0.87 33.73
N SER A 231 33.37 1.38 34.97
CA SER A 231 32.48 2.48 35.40
C SER A 231 33.17 3.40 36.40
N CYS A 232 32.86 4.69 36.35
CA CYS A 232 33.44 5.70 37.24
C CYS A 232 32.86 5.65 38.66
N ALA A 233 33.72 5.87 39.66
CA ALA A 233 33.28 6.20 41.00
C ALA A 233 32.74 7.63 41.08
N SER A 234 31.57 7.81 41.68
CA SER A 234 30.99 9.13 41.98
C SER A 234 31.96 9.99 42.81
N PRO A 235 32.10 11.31 42.54
CA PRO A 235 31.29 12.16 41.67
C PRO A 235 31.74 12.24 40.20
N ASN A 236 32.72 11.42 39.79
CA ASN A 236 33.22 11.46 38.41
C ASN A 236 32.26 10.72 37.47
N CYS A 237 32.09 11.25 36.25
CA CYS A 237 31.26 10.64 35.21
C CYS A 237 32.05 10.43 33.91
N CYS A 238 31.60 9.46 33.11
CA CYS A 238 32.35 9.00 31.96
C CYS A 238 32.31 10.03 30.82
N GLY A 239 33.48 10.46 30.34
CA GLY A 239 33.60 11.53 29.35
C GLY A 239 33.58 12.96 29.93
N CYS A 240 33.19 13.14 31.20
CA CYS A 240 32.86 14.46 31.77
C CYS A 240 34.05 15.43 31.89
N GLY A 241 35.29 14.92 31.88
CA GLY A 241 36.51 15.73 31.82
C GLY A 241 36.89 16.22 30.42
N GLY A 242 36.01 16.11 29.43
CA GLY A 242 36.26 16.50 28.03
C GLY A 242 37.03 15.46 27.20
N SER A 243 37.30 14.28 27.75
CA SER A 243 37.94 13.15 27.06
C SER A 243 36.99 11.94 27.07
N PRO A 244 36.39 11.54 25.94
CA PRO A 244 35.42 10.44 25.87
C PRO A 244 35.96 9.10 26.44
N SER A 245 35.07 8.32 27.05
CA SER A 245 35.38 7.00 27.65
C SER A 245 36.50 6.99 28.71
N VAL A 246 36.81 8.16 29.28
CA VAL A 246 37.69 8.34 30.44
C VAL A 246 36.91 9.00 31.58
N CYS A 247 37.11 8.55 32.82
CA CYS A 247 36.50 9.16 34.00
C CYS A 247 37.06 10.56 34.26
N GLY A 248 36.19 11.56 34.28
CA GLY A 248 36.53 12.93 34.67
C GLY A 248 35.53 13.50 35.67
N GLY A 249 35.98 14.49 36.44
CA GLY A 249 35.08 15.31 37.26
C GLY A 249 34.17 16.18 36.39
N ALA A 250 33.03 16.60 36.95
CA ALA A 250 32.13 17.52 36.28
C ALA A 250 32.83 18.87 36.01
N PRO A 251 32.62 19.51 34.84
CA PRO A 251 33.24 20.78 34.51
C PRO A 251 32.68 21.93 35.38
N PRO A 252 33.49 22.96 35.69
CA PRO A 252 33.02 24.16 36.37
C PRO A 252 32.02 24.95 35.49
N ALA A 253 31.13 25.71 36.13
CA ALA A 253 30.11 26.49 35.44
C ALA A 253 30.71 27.51 34.45
N CYS A 254 30.06 27.67 33.30
CA CYS A 254 30.52 28.56 32.23
C CYS A 254 30.51 30.03 32.67
N VAL A 255 31.65 30.71 32.48
CA VAL A 255 31.82 32.13 32.83
C VAL A 255 31.38 33.01 31.67
N LYS A 256 30.29 33.76 31.88
CA LYS A 256 29.66 34.63 30.88
C LYS A 256 30.58 35.78 30.47
N LYS A 257 30.81 35.94 29.16
CA LYS A 257 31.49 37.08 28.55
C LYS A 257 30.57 38.31 28.49
N THR A 258 31.20 39.47 28.53
CA THR A 258 30.54 40.79 28.52
C THR A 258 30.62 41.45 27.14
N CYS A 259 29.89 42.55 26.96
CA CYS A 259 29.96 43.38 25.74
C CYS A 259 31.38 43.89 25.44
N ALA A 260 32.18 44.17 26.47
CA ALA A 260 33.56 44.63 26.32
C ALA A 260 34.47 43.54 25.73
N ASP A 261 34.26 42.28 26.09
CA ASP A 261 35.04 41.12 25.60
C ASP A 261 34.84 40.83 24.10
N TYR A 262 33.80 41.43 23.50
CA TYR A 262 33.51 41.36 22.06
C TYR A 262 33.67 42.70 21.33
N GLY A 263 34.00 43.80 22.03
CA GLY A 263 34.03 45.15 21.46
C GLY A 263 32.67 45.70 21.01
N ALA A 264 31.57 45.11 21.48
CA ALA A 264 30.20 45.46 21.09
C ALA A 264 29.67 46.67 21.86
N ASN A 265 29.02 47.61 21.17
CA ASN A 265 28.43 48.82 21.75
C ASN A 265 26.94 49.01 21.45
N CYS A 266 26.30 48.02 20.81
CA CYS A 266 24.85 47.99 20.61
C CYS A 266 24.28 46.59 20.44
N GLY A 267 22.99 46.45 20.78
CA GLY A 267 22.25 45.19 20.64
C GLY A 267 22.72 44.09 21.60
N PRO A 268 22.00 42.97 21.68
CA PRO A 268 22.43 41.81 22.46
C PRO A 268 23.58 41.07 21.73
N VAL A 269 24.57 40.58 22.50
CA VAL A 269 25.57 39.61 22.01
C VAL A 269 25.45 38.30 22.79
N SER A 270 25.97 37.21 22.24
CA SER A 270 26.04 35.93 22.94
C SER A 270 27.01 36.00 24.13
N ASP A 271 26.58 35.62 25.32
CA ASP A 271 27.41 35.61 26.53
C ASP A 271 28.49 34.51 26.54
N GLY A 272 28.62 33.73 25.46
CA GLY A 272 29.55 32.61 25.34
C GLY A 272 29.13 31.33 26.07
N CYS A 273 28.01 31.36 26.80
CA CYS A 273 27.50 30.27 27.63
C CYS A 273 26.05 29.87 27.26
N GLY A 274 25.61 30.20 26.04
CA GLY A 274 24.26 29.90 25.53
C GLY A 274 23.18 30.94 25.87
N GLY A 275 23.52 32.01 26.59
CA GLY A 275 22.63 33.15 26.80
C GLY A 275 22.97 34.33 25.88
N LEU A 276 22.11 35.35 25.93
CA LEU A 276 22.42 36.70 25.44
C LEU A 276 22.74 37.61 26.62
N THR A 277 23.65 38.55 26.42
CA THR A 277 23.85 39.66 27.36
C THR A 277 22.60 40.57 27.38
N ALA A 278 22.42 41.33 28.46
CA ALA A 278 21.63 42.55 28.36
C ALA A 278 22.23 43.43 27.23
N SER A 279 21.37 44.11 26.46
CA SER A 279 21.78 44.81 25.24
C SER A 279 22.95 45.78 25.50
N CYS A 280 24.01 45.68 24.71
CA CYS A 280 25.28 46.38 24.87
C CYS A 280 25.23 47.91 24.65
N GLY A 281 24.04 48.46 24.52
CA GLY A 281 23.75 49.85 24.20
C GLY A 281 22.64 49.99 23.16
N THR A 282 22.31 51.24 22.87
CA THR A 282 21.51 51.67 21.72
C THR A 282 22.29 52.74 20.98
N CYS A 283 22.14 52.82 19.65
CA CYS A 283 22.95 53.74 18.85
C CYS A 283 22.48 55.19 18.96
N PRO A 284 23.41 56.18 18.88
CA PRO A 284 23.05 57.59 18.72
C PRO A 284 22.20 57.84 17.48
N SER A 285 21.41 58.91 17.51
CA SER A 285 20.55 59.31 16.38
C SER A 285 21.36 59.46 15.08
N GLY A 286 20.86 58.88 13.99
CA GLY A 286 21.55 58.81 12.69
C GLY A 286 22.45 57.57 12.50
N GLN A 287 22.59 56.71 13.51
CA GLN A 287 23.31 55.44 13.42
C GLN A 287 22.39 54.23 13.69
N CYS A 288 22.72 53.09 13.08
CA CYS A 288 22.06 51.82 13.37
C CYS A 288 23.06 50.69 13.61
N CYS A 289 22.63 49.69 14.37
CA CYS A 289 23.49 48.63 14.89
C CYS A 289 23.80 47.60 13.80
N GLY A 290 25.08 47.34 13.51
CA GLY A 290 25.52 46.47 12.42
C GLY A 290 25.64 47.15 11.05
N CYS A 291 25.15 48.38 10.90
CA CYS A 291 24.97 49.04 9.59
C CYS A 291 26.25 49.43 8.83
N GLY A 292 27.43 49.18 9.42
CA GLY A 292 28.75 49.38 8.78
C GLY A 292 29.39 48.10 8.26
N GLY A 293 28.67 46.97 8.27
CA GLY A 293 29.20 45.65 7.92
C GLY A 293 29.80 44.87 9.12
N THR A 294 29.99 45.51 10.27
CA THR A 294 30.44 44.89 11.52
C THR A 294 29.27 44.71 12.48
N PRO A 295 28.81 43.48 12.78
CA PRO A 295 27.70 43.24 13.71
C PRO A 295 27.92 43.83 15.10
N ASN A 296 26.82 44.20 15.78
CA ASN A 296 26.82 44.71 17.17
C ASN A 296 27.68 45.96 17.45
N VAL A 297 28.07 46.68 16.40
CA VAL A 297 28.72 48.00 16.46
C VAL A 297 27.85 49.05 15.76
N CYS A 298 27.69 50.22 16.36
CA CYS A 298 26.97 51.33 15.76
C CYS A 298 27.74 51.96 14.60
N ALA A 299 27.05 52.17 13.47
CA ALA A 299 27.58 52.85 12.31
C ALA A 299 26.55 53.80 11.68
N GLY A 300 27.01 54.84 11.00
CA GLY A 300 26.16 55.78 10.27
C GLY A 300 25.38 55.09 9.15
N ALA A 301 24.07 55.28 9.12
CA ALA A 301 23.23 54.65 8.11
C ALA A 301 23.37 55.36 6.75
N SER A 302 23.89 54.66 5.74
CA SER A 302 23.79 55.07 4.32
C SER A 302 22.37 54.84 3.78
N ALA A 303 21.42 55.60 4.34
CA ALA A 303 20.06 55.85 3.85
C ALA A 303 19.35 54.69 3.12
N CYS A 304 18.94 53.65 3.87
CA CYS A 304 17.84 52.79 3.46
C CYS A 304 16.54 53.28 4.11
N THR A 305 15.50 53.55 3.32
CA THR A 305 14.17 53.96 3.81
C THR A 305 13.22 52.78 3.72
N ALA A 306 12.84 52.25 4.87
CA ALA A 306 11.96 51.09 4.99
C ALA A 306 10.62 51.31 4.26
N LEU A 307 10.29 50.42 3.33
CA LEU A 307 9.01 50.39 2.64
C LEU A 307 7.88 50.09 3.62
N THR A 308 6.70 50.66 3.37
CA THR A 308 5.49 50.41 4.16
C THR A 308 4.43 49.75 3.29
N CYS A 309 3.31 49.30 3.84
CA CYS A 309 2.23 48.71 3.04
C CYS A 309 1.66 49.66 1.97
N ALA A 310 1.76 50.98 2.15
CA ALA A 310 1.40 51.98 1.15
C ALA A 310 2.39 52.05 -0.04
N SER A 311 3.54 51.38 0.05
CA SER A 311 4.55 51.26 -1.00
C SER A 311 4.31 50.08 -1.94
N PHE A 312 3.31 49.22 -1.67
CA PHE A 312 3.00 48.03 -2.47
C PHE A 312 1.67 48.19 -3.22
N PRO A 313 1.46 47.49 -4.35
CA PRO A 313 0.21 47.55 -5.11
C PRO A 313 -1.01 47.13 -4.28
N SER A 314 -2.16 47.77 -4.55
CA SER A 314 -3.45 47.41 -3.95
C SER A 314 -3.78 45.93 -4.15
N GLY A 315 -4.13 45.23 -3.07
CA GLY A 315 -4.33 43.76 -3.06
C GLY A 315 -3.13 42.96 -2.57
N THR A 316 -2.02 43.62 -2.20
CA THR A 316 -0.93 43.00 -1.42
C THR A 316 -1.40 42.74 0.03
N CYS A 317 -1.02 41.60 0.60
CA CYS A 317 -1.47 41.12 1.91
C CYS A 317 -0.36 40.35 2.64
N GLY A 318 -0.49 40.21 3.97
CA GLY A 318 0.58 39.65 4.81
C GLY A 318 1.74 40.64 5.02
N GLN A 319 2.81 40.18 5.66
CA GLN A 319 4.05 40.97 5.82
C GLN A 319 4.91 40.88 4.56
N GLN A 320 5.47 42.02 4.14
CA GLN A 320 6.45 42.10 3.04
C GLN A 320 7.85 42.35 3.63
N SER A 321 8.90 42.23 2.83
CA SER A 321 10.19 42.84 3.20
C SER A 321 10.09 44.35 3.08
N ASP A 322 10.71 45.08 4.00
CA ASP A 322 10.79 46.55 3.94
C ASP A 322 11.92 47.07 3.02
N GLY A 323 12.70 46.18 2.39
CA GLY A 323 13.85 46.52 1.55
C GLY A 323 15.13 46.90 2.32
N CYS A 324 15.08 46.97 3.65
CA CYS A 324 16.17 47.40 4.53
C CYS A 324 16.61 46.32 5.53
N GLY A 325 16.23 45.06 5.29
CA GLY A 325 16.53 43.91 6.16
C GLY A 325 15.47 43.61 7.22
N GLY A 326 14.38 44.38 7.25
CA GLY A 326 13.22 44.14 8.11
C GLY A 326 12.00 43.60 7.35
N LEU A 327 10.90 43.51 8.10
CA LEU A 327 9.57 43.18 7.59
C LEU A 327 8.61 44.34 7.85
N THR A 328 7.68 44.56 6.92
CA THR A 328 6.58 45.51 7.12
C THR A 328 5.64 45.05 8.22
N ALA A 329 4.82 45.97 8.72
CA ALA A 329 3.55 45.59 9.34
C ALA A 329 2.72 44.72 8.37
N ASN A 330 1.81 43.89 8.90
CA ASN A 330 0.94 43.06 8.06
C ASN A 330 -0.02 43.95 7.24
N CYS A 331 0.01 43.84 5.92
CA CYS A 331 -0.68 44.74 4.99
C CYS A 331 -2.20 44.49 4.86
N GLY A 332 -2.78 43.71 5.77
CA GLY A 332 -4.23 43.54 5.91
C GLY A 332 -4.75 42.20 5.41
N GLY A 333 -6.02 41.94 5.74
CA GLY A 333 -6.78 40.79 5.26
C GLY A 333 -7.38 41.04 3.87
N CYS A 334 -7.66 39.96 3.15
CA CYS A 334 -8.24 40.02 1.81
C CYS A 334 -9.77 40.29 1.83
N PRO A 335 -10.34 40.81 0.73
CA PRO A 335 -11.78 40.90 0.55
C PRO A 335 -12.48 39.53 0.68
N SER A 336 -13.74 39.52 1.10
CA SER A 336 -14.53 38.28 1.25
C SER A 336 -14.53 37.44 -0.02
N GLY A 337 -14.27 36.13 0.12
CA GLY A 337 -14.11 35.20 -1.01
C GLY A 337 -12.68 35.10 -1.58
N GLN A 338 -11.71 35.84 -1.02
CA GLN A 338 -10.30 35.76 -1.40
C GLN A 338 -9.42 35.42 -0.19
N PHE A 339 -8.26 34.80 -0.44
CA PHE A 339 -7.24 34.56 0.58
C PHE A 339 -5.86 35.03 0.12
N CYS A 340 -4.98 35.28 1.09
CA CYS A 340 -3.63 35.75 0.81
C CYS A 340 -2.77 34.61 0.25
N GLY A 341 -2.17 34.82 -0.93
CA GLY A 341 -1.55 33.75 -1.72
C GLY A 341 -2.41 33.27 -2.89
N GLY A 342 -3.73 33.53 -2.86
CA GLY A 342 -4.66 33.12 -3.93
C GLY A 342 -4.47 33.87 -5.25
N GLY A 343 -3.87 35.07 -5.21
CA GLY A 343 -3.45 35.84 -6.40
C GLY A 343 -1.98 35.63 -6.77
N GLY A 344 -1.37 34.53 -6.33
CA GLY A 344 0.08 34.37 -6.20
C GLY A 344 0.60 34.86 -4.84
N PRO A 345 1.88 34.61 -4.51
CA PRO A 345 2.46 34.91 -3.20
C PRO A 345 2.21 36.36 -2.75
N ASN A 346 1.80 36.53 -1.49
CA ASN A 346 1.48 37.80 -0.84
C ASN A 346 0.43 38.67 -1.57
N LYS A 347 -0.37 38.09 -2.47
CA LYS A 347 -1.48 38.77 -3.14
C LYS A 347 -2.81 38.11 -2.82
N CYS A 348 -3.84 38.93 -2.63
CA CYS A 348 -5.21 38.47 -2.53
C CYS A 348 -5.70 37.93 -3.86
N GLY A 349 -6.39 36.80 -3.81
CA GLY A 349 -7.14 36.25 -4.93
C GLY A 349 -8.03 35.10 -4.49
N SER A 350 -8.96 34.71 -5.35
CA SER A 350 -9.63 33.42 -5.23
C SER A 350 -8.62 32.33 -5.57
N GLY A 351 -8.43 31.36 -4.67
CA GLY A 351 -7.57 30.21 -4.94
C GLY A 351 -7.91 29.45 -6.22
N SER A 352 -6.93 28.70 -6.72
CA SER A 352 -7.01 27.81 -7.90
C SER A 352 -8.43 27.35 -8.22
N THR A 353 -8.96 27.74 -9.38
CA THR A 353 -10.33 27.39 -9.76
C THR A 353 -10.51 25.88 -9.69
N CYS A 354 -11.39 25.49 -8.79
CA CYS A 354 -11.83 24.12 -8.60
C CYS A 354 -12.24 23.48 -9.94
N ILE A 355 -12.07 22.17 -10.05
CA ILE A 355 -12.45 21.43 -11.26
C ILE A 355 -13.59 20.45 -10.97
N ASN A 356 -14.58 20.43 -11.87
CA ASN A 356 -15.73 19.52 -11.86
C ASN A 356 -16.49 19.52 -10.52
N LEU A 357 -16.58 18.36 -9.84
CA LEU A 357 -17.34 18.20 -8.60
C LEU A 357 -16.63 18.78 -7.38
N GLN A 358 -15.32 19.07 -7.47
CA GLN A 358 -14.58 19.79 -6.43
C GLN A 358 -15.23 21.16 -6.14
N CYS A 359 -15.79 21.83 -7.16
CA CYS A 359 -16.51 23.10 -7.00
C CYS A 359 -17.81 23.01 -6.20
N LYS A 360 -18.28 21.80 -5.89
CA LYS A 360 -19.47 21.55 -5.09
C LYS A 360 -19.14 21.07 -3.67
N GLN A 361 -17.86 20.83 -3.34
CA GLN A 361 -17.44 20.63 -1.96
C GLN A 361 -17.47 21.98 -1.23
N VAL A 362 -17.96 21.99 0.01
CA VAL A 362 -18.16 23.22 0.79
C VAL A 362 -17.73 23.01 2.24
N SER A 363 -17.12 24.03 2.83
CA SER A 363 -16.84 24.05 4.27
C SER A 363 -18.13 24.15 5.09
N CYS A 364 -18.14 23.51 6.25
CA CYS A 364 -19.27 23.50 7.17
C CYS A 364 -18.93 24.19 8.50
N PRO A 365 -19.82 24.99 9.10
CA PRO A 365 -19.58 25.61 10.41
C PRO A 365 -19.37 24.58 11.53
N SER A 366 -20.01 23.41 11.40
CA SER A 366 -19.75 22.22 12.20
C SER A 366 -20.10 20.98 11.37
N GLY A 367 -19.47 19.84 11.67
CA GLY A 367 -19.66 18.60 10.90
C GLY A 367 -19.19 18.72 9.44
N THR A 368 -19.86 18.00 8.54
CA THR A 368 -19.52 17.95 7.11
C THR A 368 -20.71 17.46 6.29
N THR A 369 -20.74 17.79 4.99
CA THR A 369 -21.61 17.08 4.03
C THR A 369 -21.10 15.65 3.88
N SER A 370 -21.95 14.66 4.10
CA SER A 370 -21.56 13.24 4.06
C SER A 370 -22.64 12.33 3.50
N ILE A 371 -22.24 11.12 3.12
CA ILE A 371 -23.14 10.00 2.88
C ILE A 371 -22.78 8.81 3.77
N SER A 372 -23.76 8.00 4.13
CA SER A 372 -23.55 6.76 4.89
C SER A 372 -24.47 5.65 4.40
N GLY A 373 -24.04 4.40 4.49
CA GLY A 373 -24.88 3.25 4.16
C GLY A 373 -24.17 1.93 4.39
N THR A 374 -24.69 0.89 3.76
CA THR A 374 -24.13 -0.47 3.77
C THR A 374 -24.04 -0.97 2.33
N VAL A 375 -22.88 -1.47 1.91
CA VAL A 375 -22.74 -2.15 0.61
C VAL A 375 -23.17 -3.60 0.76
N TYR A 376 -23.85 -4.15 -0.25
CA TYR A 376 -24.35 -5.53 -0.24
C TYR A 376 -23.90 -6.33 -1.46
N ASP A 377 -24.00 -7.66 -1.36
CA ASP A 377 -23.89 -8.61 -2.46
C ASP A 377 -24.90 -8.31 -3.60
N PRO A 378 -24.72 -8.83 -4.83
CA PRO A 378 -25.63 -8.60 -5.94
C PRO A 378 -27.11 -8.90 -5.66
N ALA A 379 -27.46 -9.97 -4.94
CA ALA A 379 -28.84 -10.23 -4.52
C ALA A 379 -29.32 -9.21 -3.47
N GLY A 380 -28.44 -8.66 -2.64
CA GLY A 380 -28.71 -7.52 -1.76
C GLY A 380 -29.18 -7.90 -0.36
N LEU A 381 -28.66 -9.01 0.18
CA LEU A 381 -29.07 -9.58 1.47
C LEU A 381 -27.91 -9.67 2.48
N ARG A 382 -26.67 -9.80 2.00
CA ARG A 382 -25.44 -9.91 2.79
C ARG A 382 -24.59 -8.65 2.62
N PRO A 383 -24.21 -7.95 3.71
CA PRO A 383 -23.29 -6.82 3.65
C PRO A 383 -21.91 -7.26 3.14
N LEU A 384 -21.18 -6.40 2.43
CA LEU A 384 -19.83 -6.70 1.93
C LEU A 384 -18.75 -5.80 2.55
N PRO A 385 -17.71 -6.38 3.19
CA PRO A 385 -16.59 -5.64 3.77
C PRO A 385 -15.52 -5.32 2.72
N ASN A 386 -14.63 -4.38 3.03
CA ASN A 386 -13.46 -4.02 2.21
C ASN A 386 -13.80 -3.54 0.78
N VAL A 387 -15.02 -3.02 0.55
CA VAL A 387 -15.44 -2.44 -0.73
C VAL A 387 -15.16 -0.93 -0.73
N TYR A 388 -14.51 -0.41 -1.77
CA TYR A 388 -14.28 1.02 -1.92
C TYR A 388 -15.58 1.74 -2.28
N VAL A 389 -15.84 2.87 -1.62
CA VAL A 389 -16.92 3.81 -1.96
C VAL A 389 -16.31 5.19 -2.15
N TYR A 390 -16.46 5.77 -3.35
CA TYR A 390 -15.80 7.03 -3.71
C TYR A 390 -16.63 7.94 -4.63
N VAL A 391 -16.31 9.24 -4.63
CA VAL A 391 -16.84 10.20 -5.62
C VAL A 391 -15.74 10.51 -6.64
N PRO A 392 -15.90 10.13 -7.92
CA PRO A 392 -14.93 10.42 -8.97
C PRO A 392 -15.06 11.88 -9.45
N ASN A 393 -13.95 12.59 -9.64
CA ASN A 393 -13.97 13.96 -10.18
C ASN A 393 -13.99 14.02 -11.72
N GLY A 394 -13.77 12.89 -12.39
CA GLY A 394 -13.91 12.71 -13.84
C GLY A 394 -14.61 11.39 -14.16
N THR A 395 -14.70 11.02 -15.43
CA THR A 395 -15.32 9.75 -15.84
C THR A 395 -14.46 8.56 -15.38
N PRO A 396 -15.00 7.57 -14.63
CA PRO A 396 -14.29 6.34 -14.30
C PRO A 396 -13.90 5.57 -15.57
N ALA A 397 -12.66 5.06 -15.63
CA ALA A 397 -12.15 4.36 -16.80
C ALA A 397 -12.85 3.00 -17.01
N ALA A 398 -12.88 2.51 -18.25
CA ALA A 398 -13.27 1.13 -18.52
C ALA A 398 -12.21 0.16 -17.98
N PHE A 399 -12.62 -1.00 -17.46
CA PHE A 399 -11.67 -2.04 -17.06
C PHE A 399 -11.08 -2.74 -18.29
N THR A 400 -9.77 -2.99 -18.26
CA THR A 400 -9.12 -3.94 -19.17
C THR A 400 -9.74 -5.33 -18.98
N ALA A 401 -10.15 -5.95 -20.07
CA ALA A 401 -10.81 -7.27 -20.03
C ALA A 401 -9.78 -8.40 -19.90
N GLY A 402 -10.08 -9.38 -19.04
CA GLY A 402 -9.20 -10.52 -18.78
C GLY A 402 -8.17 -10.23 -17.68
N ALA A 403 -7.38 -11.25 -17.34
CA ALA A 403 -6.44 -11.21 -16.23
C ALA A 403 -5.52 -9.99 -16.29
N THR A 404 -5.50 -9.19 -15.22
CA THR A 404 -4.62 -8.04 -15.05
C THR A 404 -3.94 -8.03 -13.69
N CYS A 405 -2.76 -7.44 -13.64
CA CYS A 405 -1.87 -7.39 -12.49
C CYS A 405 -2.35 -6.34 -11.45
N ASP A 406 -3.58 -6.53 -10.96
CA ASP A 406 -4.30 -5.59 -10.09
C ASP A 406 -3.75 -5.65 -8.65
N LYS A 407 -2.86 -4.70 -8.32
CA LYS A 407 -2.16 -4.57 -7.03
C LYS A 407 -2.81 -3.55 -6.11
N CYS A 408 -2.70 -3.78 -4.81
CA CYS A 408 -3.08 -2.81 -3.78
C CYS A 408 -2.26 -1.51 -3.89
N GLY A 409 -2.86 -0.38 -3.51
CA GLY A 409 -2.28 0.96 -3.71
C GLY A 409 -2.46 1.53 -5.12
N SER A 410 -2.95 0.75 -6.10
CA SER A 410 -3.29 1.27 -7.44
C SER A 410 -4.37 2.36 -7.35
N ALA A 411 -4.16 3.50 -8.01
CA ALA A 411 -5.08 4.63 -7.98
C ALA A 411 -6.47 4.28 -8.56
N LEU A 412 -7.53 4.67 -7.84
CA LEU A 412 -8.92 4.48 -8.30
C LEU A 412 -9.22 5.36 -9.52
N SER A 413 -9.95 4.80 -10.48
CA SER A 413 -10.21 5.44 -11.77
C SER A 413 -11.12 6.67 -11.66
N GLY A 414 -10.90 7.68 -12.50
CA GLY A 414 -11.74 8.89 -12.51
C GLY A 414 -11.36 9.94 -11.47
N LEU A 415 -10.15 9.85 -10.88
CA LEU A 415 -9.57 10.83 -9.94
C LEU A 415 -10.51 11.12 -8.75
N PRO A 416 -10.59 10.24 -7.74
CA PRO A 416 -11.51 10.42 -6.61
C PRO A 416 -11.25 11.73 -5.85
N LEU A 417 -12.34 12.44 -5.53
CA LEU A 417 -12.32 13.56 -4.59
C LEU A 417 -12.18 13.04 -3.15
N VAL A 418 -13.02 12.07 -2.82
CA VAL A 418 -13.16 11.47 -1.49
C VAL A 418 -13.37 9.97 -1.67
N THR A 419 -12.75 9.18 -0.80
CA THR A 419 -12.73 7.71 -0.82
C THR A 419 -12.88 7.16 0.59
N THR A 420 -13.65 6.09 0.75
CA THR A 420 -13.76 5.31 1.99
C THR A 420 -13.79 3.81 1.67
N LEU A 421 -13.66 2.97 2.69
CA LEU A 421 -13.82 1.51 2.62
C LEU A 421 -14.98 1.07 3.51
N THR A 422 -15.63 -0.05 3.18
CA THR A 422 -16.61 -0.66 4.08
C THR A 422 -15.95 -1.45 5.21
N ASP A 423 -16.51 -1.32 6.42
CA ASP A 423 -16.09 -2.08 7.61
C ASP A 423 -16.44 -3.58 7.52
N ALA A 424 -16.06 -4.37 8.53
CA ALA A 424 -16.35 -5.80 8.60
C ALA A 424 -17.87 -6.14 8.60
N THR A 425 -18.74 -5.15 8.87
CA THR A 425 -20.21 -5.25 8.80
C THR A 425 -20.78 -4.65 7.51
N GLY A 426 -19.91 -4.33 6.54
CA GLY A 426 -20.23 -3.74 5.23
C GLY A 426 -20.69 -2.28 5.26
N LYS A 427 -20.58 -1.58 6.40
CA LYS A 427 -21.02 -0.19 6.53
C LYS A 427 -19.93 0.78 6.07
N PHE A 428 -20.33 1.94 5.57
CA PHE A 428 -19.44 3.03 5.21
C PHE A 428 -20.00 4.39 5.65
N LYS A 429 -19.08 5.34 5.87
CA LYS A 429 -19.33 6.77 5.89
C LYS A 429 -18.29 7.44 4.99
N LEU A 430 -18.74 8.38 4.16
CA LEU A 430 -17.92 9.13 3.21
C LEU A 430 -18.18 10.62 3.45
N ASP A 431 -17.15 11.30 3.95
CA ASP A 431 -17.18 12.71 4.38
C ASP A 431 -16.66 13.66 3.30
N ASN A 432 -16.83 14.97 3.50
CA ASN A 432 -16.45 16.02 2.54
C ASN A 432 -17.09 15.82 1.15
N MET A 433 -18.35 15.36 1.14
CA MET A 433 -19.11 15.11 -0.08
C MET A 433 -19.45 16.42 -0.82
N PRO A 434 -19.39 16.43 -2.16
CA PRO A 434 -19.98 17.50 -2.96
C PRO A 434 -21.48 17.65 -2.68
N VAL A 435 -22.01 18.88 -2.76
CA VAL A 435 -23.41 19.24 -2.50
C VAL A 435 -24.23 19.30 -3.80
N GLY A 436 -25.46 18.80 -3.75
CA GLY A 436 -26.48 19.01 -4.78
C GLY A 436 -27.15 17.71 -5.25
N ALA A 437 -27.95 17.80 -6.30
CA ALA A 437 -28.53 16.63 -6.95
C ALA A 437 -27.52 15.89 -7.83
N ASP A 438 -27.79 14.59 -8.07
CA ASP A 438 -27.09 13.74 -9.04
C ASP A 438 -25.57 13.59 -8.84
N ILE A 439 -25.07 13.66 -7.59
CA ILE A 439 -23.66 13.41 -7.29
C ILE A 439 -23.34 11.93 -7.57
N PRO A 440 -22.38 11.62 -8.46
CA PRO A 440 -21.99 10.25 -8.74
C PRO A 440 -21.22 9.65 -7.57
N VAL A 441 -21.59 8.43 -7.19
CA VAL A 441 -20.87 7.60 -6.20
C VAL A 441 -20.57 6.26 -6.85
N VAL A 442 -19.32 5.83 -6.74
CA VAL A 442 -18.84 4.56 -7.27
C VAL A 442 -18.60 3.60 -6.11
N ILE A 443 -19.10 2.37 -6.25
CA ILE A 443 -18.94 1.27 -5.29
C ILE A 443 -18.16 0.18 -6.01
N GLN A 444 -16.97 -0.19 -5.53
CA GLN A 444 -16.02 -1.02 -6.28
C GLN A 444 -15.23 -1.99 -5.41
N ILE A 445 -15.14 -3.26 -5.84
CA ILE A 445 -14.18 -4.25 -5.32
C ILE A 445 -13.55 -5.00 -6.51
N GLY A 446 -12.26 -4.70 -6.76
CA GLY A 446 -11.58 -5.09 -7.99
C GLY A 446 -12.33 -4.59 -9.24
N LYS A 447 -12.79 -5.54 -10.07
CA LYS A 447 -13.57 -5.29 -11.30
C LYS A 447 -15.08 -5.42 -11.13
N TRP A 448 -15.58 -5.69 -9.91
CA TRP A 448 -16.99 -5.41 -9.58
C TRP A 448 -17.13 -3.91 -9.39
N ARG A 449 -18.02 -3.25 -10.13
CA ARG A 449 -18.24 -1.80 -9.96
C ARG A 449 -19.68 -1.39 -10.28
N ARG A 450 -20.34 -0.73 -9.33
CA ARG A 450 -21.61 -0.04 -9.54
C ARG A 450 -21.39 1.47 -9.48
N GLN A 451 -22.07 2.21 -10.34
CA GLN A 451 -22.14 3.66 -10.28
C GLN A 451 -23.58 4.07 -9.97
N ILE A 452 -23.78 4.90 -8.96
CA ILE A 452 -25.08 5.43 -8.55
C ILE A 452 -25.05 6.96 -8.48
N LYS A 453 -26.24 7.56 -8.40
CA LYS A 453 -26.43 8.99 -8.16
C LYS A 453 -27.07 9.19 -6.79
N VAL A 454 -26.57 10.16 -6.04
CA VAL A 454 -27.09 10.54 -4.71
C VAL A 454 -27.31 12.06 -4.69
N THR A 455 -28.41 12.49 -4.08
CA THR A 455 -28.64 13.91 -3.78
C THR A 455 -28.16 14.20 -2.37
N THR A 456 -27.30 15.20 -2.20
CA THR A 456 -26.66 15.56 -0.93
C THR A 456 -27.04 16.99 -0.51
N THR A 457 -27.39 17.16 0.77
CA THR A 457 -27.69 18.48 1.37
C THR A 457 -26.51 18.97 2.18
N GLN A 458 -26.14 20.25 2.01
CA GLN A 458 -24.99 20.89 2.67
C GLN A 458 -24.98 20.64 4.18
N CYS A 459 -23.82 20.20 4.70
CA CYS A 459 -23.56 19.98 6.13
C CYS A 459 -24.51 18.99 6.81
N THR A 460 -25.04 18.03 6.06
CA THR A 460 -25.83 16.91 6.58
C THR A 460 -25.25 15.57 6.12
N ASN A 461 -25.51 14.51 6.89
CA ASN A 461 -25.30 13.14 6.45
C ASN A 461 -26.54 12.62 5.70
N THR A 462 -26.36 12.12 4.49
CA THR A 462 -27.43 11.49 3.70
C THR A 462 -27.32 9.97 3.76
N ALA A 463 -28.32 9.31 4.35
CA ALA A 463 -28.39 7.85 4.36
C ALA A 463 -28.76 7.31 2.96
N VAL A 464 -27.90 6.46 2.38
CA VAL A 464 -28.11 5.88 1.05
C VAL A 464 -28.86 4.55 1.17
N ALA A 465 -29.94 4.39 0.40
CA ALA A 465 -30.79 3.20 0.46
C ALA A 465 -30.09 1.92 -0.09
N ALA A 466 -30.23 0.80 0.62
CA ALA A 466 -29.61 -0.49 0.32
C ALA A 466 -29.77 -0.97 -1.15
N ALA A 467 -30.92 -0.68 -1.77
CA ALA A 467 -31.19 -1.04 -3.17
C ALA A 467 -30.23 -0.35 -4.18
N LEU A 468 -29.66 0.80 -3.81
CA LEU A 468 -28.63 1.51 -4.59
C LEU A 468 -27.22 0.99 -4.27
N THR A 469 -26.95 0.59 -3.03
CA THR A 469 -25.60 0.26 -2.56
C THR A 469 -25.19 -1.21 -2.71
N ARG A 470 -26.11 -2.11 -3.11
CA ARG A 470 -25.74 -3.46 -3.55
C ARG A 470 -24.90 -3.47 -4.84
N LEU A 471 -24.05 -4.47 -5.03
CA LEU A 471 -23.30 -4.70 -6.29
C LEU A 471 -24.22 -5.07 -7.48
N PRO A 472 -23.71 -5.04 -8.74
CA PRO A 472 -24.49 -5.35 -9.94
C PRO A 472 -24.90 -6.84 -10.04
N ARG A 473 -26.17 -7.13 -10.36
CA ARG A 473 -26.68 -8.48 -10.68
C ARG A 473 -26.42 -8.90 -12.12
N ASN A 474 -26.25 -7.92 -13.00
CA ASN A 474 -26.03 -8.07 -14.43
C ASN A 474 -25.31 -6.83 -14.98
N LYS A 475 -24.75 -6.93 -16.19
CA LYS A 475 -23.93 -5.90 -16.83
C LYS A 475 -24.67 -4.61 -17.23
N SER A 476 -26.00 -4.56 -17.12
CA SER A 476 -26.75 -3.30 -17.30
C SER A 476 -26.82 -2.46 -16.02
N GLU A 477 -26.50 -3.04 -14.86
CA GLU A 477 -26.43 -2.34 -13.57
C GLU A 477 -25.01 -1.83 -13.23
N GLY A 478 -23.97 -2.36 -13.89
CA GLY A 478 -22.57 -2.01 -13.65
C GLY A 478 -21.60 -3.10 -14.15
N ASP A 479 -20.32 -2.95 -13.82
CA ASP A 479 -19.28 -3.91 -14.17
C ASP A 479 -19.29 -5.13 -13.22
N ILE A 480 -19.09 -6.32 -13.82
CA ILE A 480 -18.91 -7.61 -13.14
C ILE A 480 -17.65 -8.26 -13.76
N PRO A 481 -16.74 -8.87 -13.00
CA PRO A 481 -15.59 -9.59 -13.57
C PRO A 481 -16.05 -10.70 -14.53
N LYS A 482 -15.23 -10.99 -15.54
CA LYS A 482 -15.44 -12.09 -16.48
C LYS A 482 -14.99 -13.38 -15.79
N ILE A 483 -15.96 -14.21 -15.39
CA ILE A 483 -15.75 -15.41 -14.59
C ILE A 483 -15.82 -16.64 -15.50
N ALA A 484 -14.83 -17.52 -15.43
CA ALA A 484 -14.94 -18.90 -15.89
C ALA A 484 -15.30 -19.80 -14.71
N LEU A 485 -16.20 -20.76 -14.92
CA LEU A 485 -16.59 -21.74 -13.90
C LEU A 485 -16.62 -23.13 -14.51
N THR A 486 -15.86 -24.07 -13.92
CA THR A 486 -15.94 -25.49 -14.29
C THR A 486 -16.85 -26.21 -13.30
N THR A 487 -17.92 -26.82 -13.82
CA THR A 487 -18.96 -27.48 -13.02
C THR A 487 -18.47 -28.79 -12.40
N GLY A 488 -18.87 -29.07 -11.16
CA GLY A 488 -18.38 -30.20 -10.37
C GLY A 488 -19.37 -31.35 -10.26
N GLY A 489 -18.89 -32.54 -9.93
CA GLY A 489 -19.73 -33.69 -9.58
C GLY A 489 -20.14 -33.72 -8.09
N PHE A 490 -19.40 -32.97 -7.26
CA PHE A 490 -19.61 -32.89 -5.82
C PHE A 490 -19.97 -31.49 -5.32
N ASP A 491 -19.65 -30.45 -6.11
CA ASP A 491 -19.94 -29.05 -5.82
C ASP A 491 -20.60 -28.37 -7.02
N SER A 492 -21.68 -27.62 -6.77
CA SER A 492 -22.41 -26.86 -7.79
C SER A 492 -22.19 -25.36 -7.59
N LEU A 493 -20.96 -24.87 -7.79
CA LEU A 493 -20.58 -23.46 -7.55
C LEU A 493 -21.37 -22.47 -8.43
N GLU A 494 -21.89 -22.92 -9.57
CA GLU A 494 -22.83 -22.22 -10.43
C GLU A 494 -24.12 -21.84 -9.67
N CYS A 495 -24.59 -22.71 -8.76
CA CYS A 495 -25.70 -22.42 -7.87
C CYS A 495 -25.32 -21.44 -6.76
N LEU A 496 -24.08 -21.46 -6.27
CA LEU A 496 -23.58 -20.44 -5.34
C LEU A 496 -23.57 -19.04 -5.97
N LEU A 497 -23.03 -18.89 -7.18
CA LEU A 497 -23.06 -17.60 -7.91
C LEU A 497 -24.49 -17.08 -8.12
N ARG A 498 -25.46 -17.99 -8.30
CA ARG A 498 -26.89 -17.67 -8.39
C ARG A 498 -27.47 -17.21 -7.04
N LYS A 499 -27.06 -17.80 -5.91
CA LYS A 499 -27.44 -17.38 -4.54
C LYS A 499 -26.82 -16.04 -4.13
N ILE A 500 -25.61 -15.74 -4.62
CA ILE A 500 -24.93 -14.42 -4.59
C ILE A 500 -25.72 -13.40 -5.44
N GLY A 501 -26.64 -13.84 -6.30
CA GLY A 501 -27.59 -12.98 -7.01
C GLY A 501 -27.13 -12.53 -8.40
N ILE A 502 -26.11 -13.18 -8.98
CA ILE A 502 -25.83 -13.02 -10.42
C ILE A 502 -27.05 -13.52 -11.19
N SER A 503 -27.54 -12.73 -12.14
CA SER A 503 -28.70 -13.07 -12.96
C SER A 503 -28.39 -14.27 -13.86
N ASP A 504 -29.36 -15.19 -14.00
CA ASP A 504 -29.33 -16.31 -14.96
C ASP A 504 -28.95 -15.86 -16.39
N THR A 505 -29.25 -14.59 -16.77
CA THR A 505 -28.88 -13.99 -18.07
C THR A 505 -27.38 -13.72 -18.27
N GLU A 506 -26.58 -13.74 -17.20
CA GLU A 506 -25.13 -13.60 -17.29
C GLU A 506 -24.39 -14.94 -17.40
N PHE A 507 -25.08 -16.07 -17.21
CA PHE A 507 -24.52 -17.40 -17.43
C PHE A 507 -24.66 -17.79 -18.90
N THR A 508 -23.55 -17.87 -19.62
CA THR A 508 -23.54 -18.24 -21.05
C THR A 508 -22.41 -19.22 -21.38
N ASN A 509 -22.46 -19.91 -22.52
CA ASN A 509 -21.25 -20.56 -23.05
C ASN A 509 -20.19 -19.50 -23.44
N PRO A 510 -18.89 -19.83 -23.49
CA PRO A 510 -17.85 -19.00 -24.08
C PRO A 510 -18.23 -18.49 -25.48
N GLY A 511 -17.85 -17.24 -25.80
CA GLY A 511 -18.36 -16.50 -26.96
C GLY A 511 -19.74 -15.84 -26.74
N GLY A 512 -20.50 -16.29 -25.74
CA GLY A 512 -21.70 -15.60 -25.26
C GLY A 512 -21.39 -14.29 -24.52
N THR A 513 -22.37 -13.39 -24.51
CA THR A 513 -22.20 -12.02 -23.95
C THR A 513 -22.30 -11.96 -22.43
N GLY A 514 -22.59 -13.07 -21.76
CA GLY A 514 -22.73 -13.14 -20.30
C GLY A 514 -21.39 -13.02 -19.56
N ARG A 515 -21.40 -12.49 -18.33
CA ARG A 515 -20.18 -12.31 -17.52
C ARG A 515 -19.69 -13.59 -16.83
N VAL A 516 -20.53 -14.62 -16.67
CA VAL A 516 -20.13 -15.96 -16.22
C VAL A 516 -20.13 -16.92 -17.42
N ASN A 517 -19.04 -17.67 -17.62
CA ASN A 517 -19.02 -18.77 -18.58
C ASN A 517 -18.89 -20.14 -17.91
N LEU A 518 -19.81 -21.04 -18.26
CA LEU A 518 -19.86 -22.40 -17.77
C LEU A 518 -19.04 -23.33 -18.68
N PHE A 519 -18.30 -24.24 -18.06
CA PHE A 519 -17.53 -25.31 -18.68
C PHE A 519 -17.83 -26.62 -17.95
N ARG A 520 -18.01 -27.73 -18.67
CA ARG A 520 -18.26 -29.04 -18.05
C ARG A 520 -16.95 -29.61 -17.49
N GLY A 521 -16.87 -29.75 -16.17
CA GLY A 521 -15.87 -30.57 -15.49
C GLY A 521 -16.21 -32.07 -15.58
N GLN A 522 -15.33 -32.93 -15.07
CA GLN A 522 -15.54 -34.37 -15.03
C GLN A 522 -16.32 -34.84 -13.79
N PRO A 523 -16.89 -36.06 -13.80
CA PRO A 523 -17.04 -36.96 -14.94
C PRO A 523 -18.21 -36.52 -15.83
N ALA A 524 -18.04 -36.58 -17.15
CA ALA A 524 -19.10 -36.18 -18.09
C ALA A 524 -20.36 -37.09 -18.09
N THR A 525 -20.30 -38.26 -17.46
CA THR A 525 -21.38 -39.25 -17.36
C THR A 525 -21.25 -40.08 -16.08
N GLY A 526 -22.34 -40.38 -15.39
CA GLY A 526 -22.36 -41.28 -14.22
C GLY A 526 -23.14 -40.72 -13.03
N PRO A 527 -23.16 -41.43 -11.88
CA PRO A 527 -23.97 -41.03 -10.71
C PRO A 527 -23.51 -39.71 -10.06
N ASN A 528 -22.22 -39.38 -10.20
CA ASN A 528 -21.62 -38.12 -9.71
C ASN A 528 -21.23 -37.20 -10.87
N GLN A 529 -21.96 -37.22 -11.98
CA GLN A 529 -21.64 -36.34 -13.11
C GLN A 529 -21.96 -34.88 -12.82
N SER A 530 -21.20 -33.98 -13.43
CA SER A 530 -21.39 -32.54 -13.33
C SER A 530 -22.56 -32.02 -14.17
N ALA A 531 -23.00 -30.79 -13.87
CA ALA A 531 -23.86 -30.02 -14.74
C ALA A 531 -23.21 -29.90 -16.13
N GLY A 532 -23.87 -30.40 -17.17
CA GLY A 532 -23.23 -30.59 -18.48
C GLY A 532 -23.74 -29.70 -19.62
N LYS A 533 -24.84 -28.97 -19.37
CA LYS A 533 -25.63 -28.23 -20.36
C LYS A 533 -26.58 -27.23 -19.68
N TYR A 534 -27.15 -26.34 -20.47
CA TYR A 534 -28.35 -25.60 -20.07
C TYR A 534 -29.61 -26.47 -20.13
N ASP A 535 -30.62 -26.10 -19.35
CA ASP A 535 -31.99 -26.58 -19.50
C ASP A 535 -32.57 -26.21 -20.87
N ALA A 536 -33.60 -26.95 -21.31
CA ALA A 536 -34.30 -26.66 -22.58
C ALA A 536 -34.88 -25.23 -22.63
N ALA A 537 -35.36 -24.71 -21.49
CA ALA A 537 -35.84 -23.32 -21.37
C ALA A 537 -34.74 -22.26 -21.57
N TYR A 538 -33.48 -22.65 -21.38
CA TYR A 538 -32.28 -21.83 -21.58
C TYR A 538 -31.52 -22.25 -22.85
N GLY A 539 -32.23 -22.82 -23.82
CA GLY A 539 -31.70 -23.21 -25.14
C GLY A 539 -31.02 -24.58 -25.22
N GLY A 540 -30.92 -25.33 -24.10
CA GLY A 540 -30.48 -26.73 -24.09
C GLY A 540 -29.01 -26.97 -24.46
N ALA A 541 -28.20 -25.93 -24.64
CA ALA A 541 -26.85 -26.04 -25.18
C ALA A 541 -25.89 -26.72 -24.19
N ASN A 542 -25.10 -27.68 -24.68
CA ASN A 542 -24.05 -28.32 -23.89
C ASN A 542 -22.95 -27.32 -23.53
N PHE A 543 -22.40 -27.41 -22.32
CA PHE A 543 -21.19 -26.66 -21.97
C PHE A 543 -19.97 -27.27 -22.69
N PRO A 544 -18.99 -26.47 -23.12
CA PRO A 544 -17.72 -26.98 -23.62
C PRO A 544 -16.92 -27.68 -22.50
N SER A 545 -16.00 -28.56 -22.86
CA SER A 545 -15.13 -29.24 -21.87
C SER A 545 -14.23 -28.24 -21.14
N SER A 546 -13.99 -28.46 -19.85
CA SER A 546 -13.00 -27.72 -19.04
C SER A 546 -11.59 -27.65 -19.67
N MET A 547 -11.18 -28.63 -20.49
CA MET A 547 -9.92 -28.55 -21.25
C MET A 547 -9.88 -27.39 -22.27
N THR A 548 -11.03 -26.86 -22.71
CA THR A 548 -11.08 -25.67 -23.59
C THR A 548 -10.80 -24.37 -22.83
N LEU A 549 -10.92 -24.37 -21.49
CA LEU A 549 -10.49 -23.29 -20.62
C LEU A 549 -9.01 -23.43 -20.28
N TRP A 550 -8.65 -24.46 -19.50
CA TRP A 550 -7.32 -24.57 -18.90
C TRP A 550 -6.25 -25.20 -19.81
N GLY A 551 -6.62 -25.67 -21.00
CA GLY A 551 -5.68 -26.26 -21.97
C GLY A 551 -4.77 -25.24 -22.67
N SER A 552 -4.99 -23.93 -22.48
CA SER A 552 -4.11 -22.88 -23.02
C SER A 552 -4.13 -21.62 -22.15
N LEU A 553 -3.01 -20.90 -22.12
CA LEU A 553 -2.87 -19.65 -21.38
C LEU A 553 -3.81 -18.56 -21.89
N SER A 554 -3.98 -18.45 -23.21
CA SER A 554 -4.83 -17.44 -23.84
C SER A 554 -6.33 -17.63 -23.53
N ALA A 555 -6.78 -18.88 -23.37
CA ALA A 555 -8.16 -19.17 -22.95
C ALA A 555 -8.39 -18.82 -21.47
N LEU A 556 -7.41 -19.04 -20.59
CA LEU A 556 -7.47 -18.62 -19.18
C LEU A 556 -7.41 -17.08 -19.05
N GLN A 557 -6.48 -16.42 -19.73
CA GLN A 557 -6.28 -14.96 -19.68
C GLN A 557 -7.50 -14.14 -20.14
N ALA A 558 -8.42 -14.73 -20.91
CA ALA A 558 -9.68 -14.09 -21.28
C ALA A 558 -10.64 -13.87 -20.09
N TYR A 559 -10.33 -14.43 -18.93
CA TYR A 559 -11.10 -14.34 -17.69
C TYR A 559 -10.35 -13.56 -16.61
N ASP A 560 -11.11 -12.84 -15.79
CA ASP A 560 -10.61 -12.16 -14.59
C ASP A 560 -10.50 -13.14 -13.40
N VAL A 561 -11.45 -14.10 -13.33
CA VAL A 561 -11.55 -15.10 -12.26
C VAL A 561 -11.89 -16.47 -12.84
N THR A 562 -11.29 -17.53 -12.31
CA THR A 562 -11.59 -18.93 -12.64
C THR A 562 -12.01 -19.68 -11.37
N LEU A 563 -13.20 -20.27 -11.37
CA LEU A 563 -13.77 -21.02 -10.23
C LEU A 563 -13.85 -22.51 -10.58
N LEU A 564 -13.22 -23.36 -9.77
CA LEU A 564 -13.05 -24.78 -10.06
C LEU A 564 -13.79 -25.63 -9.02
N ALA A 565 -15.01 -26.05 -9.37
CA ALA A 565 -15.87 -26.88 -8.53
C ALA A 565 -15.45 -28.35 -8.56
N CYS A 566 -15.56 -29.05 -7.43
CA CYS A 566 -14.93 -30.36 -7.28
C CYS A 566 -15.52 -31.43 -8.22
N GLU A 567 -14.69 -31.91 -9.13
CA GLU A 567 -15.00 -32.99 -10.10
C GLU A 567 -15.14 -34.38 -9.43
N GLY A 568 -14.69 -34.54 -8.19
CA GLY A 568 -14.75 -35.81 -7.44
C GLY A 568 -13.55 -36.76 -7.61
N ASP A 569 -12.59 -36.38 -8.45
CA ASP A 569 -11.23 -36.91 -8.54
C ASP A 569 -10.35 -35.80 -9.14
N THR A 570 -9.04 -35.97 -9.10
CA THR A 570 -8.01 -35.14 -9.73
C THR A 570 -8.13 -35.05 -11.27
N TYR A 571 -8.65 -36.10 -11.92
CA TYR A 571 -8.72 -36.29 -13.39
C TYR A 571 -7.46 -35.81 -14.13
N THR A 572 -6.30 -36.34 -13.74
CA THR A 572 -4.97 -35.95 -14.25
C THR A 572 -4.87 -35.91 -15.78
N VAL A 573 -5.56 -36.81 -16.49
CA VAL A 573 -5.65 -36.86 -17.97
C VAL A 573 -6.20 -35.56 -18.57
N THR A 574 -7.08 -34.85 -17.85
CA THR A 574 -7.59 -33.54 -18.29
C THR A 574 -6.70 -32.36 -17.92
N LYS A 575 -5.65 -32.59 -17.11
CA LYS A 575 -4.74 -31.58 -16.55
C LYS A 575 -3.27 -31.93 -16.88
N PRO A 576 -2.90 -32.11 -18.16
CA PRO A 576 -1.53 -32.42 -18.55
C PRO A 576 -0.56 -31.29 -18.19
N ALA A 577 0.74 -31.54 -18.28
CA ALA A 577 1.79 -30.56 -17.95
C ALA A 577 1.64 -29.20 -18.66
N SER A 578 1.11 -29.17 -19.89
CA SER A 578 0.78 -27.93 -20.61
C SER A 578 -0.35 -27.12 -19.94
N ALA A 579 -1.35 -27.78 -19.38
CA ALA A 579 -2.42 -27.12 -18.61
C ALA A 579 -1.90 -26.66 -17.24
N LEU A 580 -1.06 -27.44 -16.56
CA LEU A 580 -0.40 -27.02 -15.31
C LEU A 580 0.46 -25.76 -15.54
N LYS A 581 1.20 -25.71 -16.65
CA LYS A 581 1.96 -24.52 -17.08
C LYS A 581 1.05 -23.35 -17.44
N ALA A 582 -0.05 -23.57 -18.16
CA ALA A 582 -1.01 -22.52 -18.50
C ALA A 582 -1.66 -21.90 -17.25
N MET A 583 -1.99 -22.72 -16.24
CA MET A 583 -2.50 -22.25 -14.94
C MET A 583 -1.44 -21.44 -14.17
N TYR A 584 -0.18 -21.88 -14.19
CA TYR A 584 0.96 -21.17 -13.60
C TYR A 584 1.16 -19.78 -14.23
N ASP A 585 1.22 -19.73 -15.56
CA ASP A 585 1.41 -18.47 -16.30
C ASP A 585 0.21 -17.52 -16.17
N TYR A 586 -1.03 -18.04 -16.13
CA TYR A 586 -2.25 -17.25 -15.94
C TYR A 586 -2.24 -16.51 -14.59
N LEU A 587 -1.89 -17.21 -13.51
CA LEU A 587 -1.81 -16.61 -12.19
C LEU A 587 -0.68 -15.58 -12.09
N ASN A 588 0.49 -15.89 -12.65
CA ASN A 588 1.63 -14.97 -12.66
C ASN A 588 1.39 -13.63 -13.39
N VAL A 589 0.42 -13.55 -14.33
CA VAL A 589 0.02 -12.28 -14.98
C VAL A 589 -1.12 -11.53 -14.26
N GLY A 590 -1.59 -12.04 -13.12
CA GLY A 590 -2.68 -11.45 -12.34
C GLY A 590 -4.00 -12.24 -12.36
N GLY A 591 -4.01 -13.46 -12.90
CA GLY A 591 -5.17 -14.34 -12.83
C GLY A 591 -5.64 -14.59 -11.39
N ARG A 592 -6.93 -14.91 -11.24
CA ARG A 592 -7.55 -15.30 -9.96
C ARG A 592 -8.10 -16.73 -10.07
N VAL A 593 -7.87 -17.56 -9.05
CA VAL A 593 -8.38 -18.94 -8.98
C VAL A 593 -8.99 -19.26 -7.63
N PHE A 594 -10.17 -19.88 -7.63
CA PHE A 594 -10.68 -20.69 -6.53
C PHE A 594 -10.69 -22.17 -6.92
N ALA A 595 -10.25 -23.04 -6.01
CA ALA A 595 -10.11 -24.48 -6.25
C ALA A 595 -10.62 -25.32 -5.07
N SER A 596 -11.65 -26.15 -5.28
CA SER A 596 -12.18 -27.07 -4.26
C SER A 596 -11.53 -28.47 -4.33
N HIS A 597 -11.14 -28.98 -3.16
CA HIS A 597 -10.78 -30.36 -2.81
C HIS A 597 -9.86 -31.07 -3.82
N TYR A 598 -10.38 -31.82 -4.80
CA TYR A 598 -9.52 -32.52 -5.77
C TYR A 598 -8.75 -31.60 -6.73
N HIS A 599 -9.10 -30.30 -6.79
CA HIS A 599 -8.32 -29.31 -7.53
C HIS A 599 -6.99 -28.92 -6.87
N HIS A 600 -6.61 -29.51 -5.72
CA HIS A 600 -5.24 -29.44 -5.21
C HIS A 600 -4.18 -29.92 -6.21
N TYR A 601 -4.57 -30.73 -7.20
CA TYR A 601 -3.69 -31.19 -8.29
C TYR A 601 -2.98 -30.04 -9.04
N TRP A 602 -3.62 -28.86 -9.14
CA TRP A 602 -3.01 -27.66 -9.74
C TRP A 602 -1.79 -27.13 -8.97
N VAL A 603 -1.66 -27.48 -7.69
CA VAL A 603 -0.53 -27.15 -6.82
C VAL A 603 0.40 -28.36 -6.70
N SER A 604 -0.13 -29.53 -6.36
CA SER A 604 0.68 -30.72 -6.01
C SER A 604 1.51 -31.26 -7.17
N ALA A 605 0.99 -31.26 -8.40
CA ALA A 605 1.70 -31.73 -9.59
C ALA A 605 2.52 -30.65 -10.30
N ASN A 606 2.42 -29.39 -9.87
CA ASN A 606 2.94 -28.25 -10.62
C ASN A 606 4.39 -27.91 -10.22
N THR A 607 5.32 -28.61 -10.86
CA THR A 607 6.78 -28.50 -10.63
C THR A 607 7.43 -27.29 -11.31
N ASN A 608 6.70 -26.59 -12.19
CA ASN A 608 7.22 -25.58 -13.14
C ASN A 608 8.49 -26.01 -13.93
N GLY A 609 8.77 -27.32 -14.03
CA GLY A 609 9.87 -27.89 -14.82
C GLY A 609 11.29 -27.79 -14.22
N THR A 610 11.54 -26.98 -13.19
CA THR A 610 12.92 -26.67 -12.74
C THR A 610 13.23 -26.84 -11.25
N GLY A 611 12.23 -26.90 -10.36
CA GLY A 611 12.45 -26.74 -8.92
C GLY A 611 12.61 -25.27 -8.49
N THR A 612 12.81 -25.04 -7.18
CA THR A 612 12.90 -23.74 -6.47
C THR A 612 11.97 -22.63 -7.01
N GLY A 613 10.77 -22.54 -6.43
CA GLY A 613 9.67 -21.67 -6.91
C GLY A 613 8.50 -22.45 -7.53
N ALA A 614 8.66 -23.78 -7.67
CA ALA A 614 7.59 -24.72 -7.98
C ALA A 614 6.43 -24.63 -6.98
N TRP A 615 5.18 -24.68 -7.45
CA TRP A 615 4.01 -24.69 -6.56
C TRP A 615 3.90 -26.00 -5.76
N SER A 616 4.47 -27.09 -6.28
CA SER A 616 4.59 -28.36 -5.55
C SER A 616 5.45 -28.28 -4.27
N SER A 617 6.09 -27.14 -3.97
CA SER A 617 6.75 -26.87 -2.69
C SER A 617 5.95 -25.98 -1.74
N LEU A 618 4.75 -25.51 -2.11
CA LEU A 618 3.88 -24.71 -1.24
C LEU A 618 3.19 -25.57 -0.17
N ALA A 619 2.78 -26.79 -0.54
CA ALA A 619 2.09 -27.72 0.34
C ALA A 619 2.41 -29.18 -0.02
N SER A 620 2.42 -30.04 1.00
CA SER A 620 2.46 -31.49 0.87
C SER A 620 1.07 -32.09 1.12
N TRP A 621 0.78 -33.24 0.50
CA TRP A 621 -0.60 -33.72 0.32
C TRP A 621 -0.78 -35.18 0.77
N ILE A 622 -1.99 -35.53 1.21
CA ILE A 622 -2.42 -36.87 1.62
C ILE A 622 -3.03 -37.58 0.41
N TYR A 623 -2.18 -38.18 -0.43
CA TYR A 623 -2.54 -38.87 -1.68
C TYR A 623 -1.53 -40.01 -1.94
N PRO A 624 -1.89 -41.14 -2.61
CA PRO A 624 -3.17 -41.49 -3.25
C PRO A 624 -4.18 -42.17 -2.32
N SER A 625 -3.82 -42.49 -1.07
CA SER A 625 -4.81 -42.96 -0.10
C SER A 625 -5.75 -41.79 0.23
N PRO A 626 -7.05 -41.85 -0.11
CA PRO A 626 -7.95 -40.78 0.26
C PRO A 626 -8.01 -40.69 1.78
N GLY A 627 -7.89 -39.48 2.33
CA GLY A 627 -8.25 -39.23 3.72
C GLY A 627 -9.66 -39.77 3.95
N LEU A 628 -9.86 -40.62 4.96
CA LEU A 628 -11.06 -41.45 5.15
C LEU A 628 -12.37 -40.64 5.32
N LEU A 629 -12.26 -39.32 5.44
CA LEU A 629 -13.33 -38.33 5.29
C LEU A 629 -14.00 -38.34 3.89
N ASN A 630 -13.43 -39.04 2.91
CA ASN A 630 -14.07 -39.41 1.62
C ASN A 630 -15.01 -40.63 1.73
N GLN A 631 -15.17 -41.24 2.91
CA GLN A 631 -16.07 -42.39 3.14
C GLN A 631 -17.18 -42.14 4.17
N GLN A 632 -17.25 -40.95 4.77
CA GLN A 632 -18.34 -40.53 5.65
C GLN A 632 -19.07 -39.30 5.10
N ASN A 633 -20.08 -39.54 4.26
CA ASN A 633 -21.03 -38.51 3.85
C ASN A 633 -21.81 -38.01 5.07
N GLY A 634 -22.00 -36.69 5.17
CA GLY A 634 -22.74 -36.08 6.28
C GLY A 634 -21.92 -35.93 7.57
N LEU A 635 -20.58 -36.00 7.50
CA LEU A 635 -19.74 -35.60 8.63
C LEU A 635 -19.87 -34.09 8.88
N VAL A 636 -20.24 -33.71 10.10
CA VAL A 636 -20.31 -32.32 10.56
C VAL A 636 -19.21 -32.06 11.58
N VAL A 637 -18.45 -31.00 11.39
CA VAL A 637 -17.33 -30.59 12.27
C VAL A 637 -17.34 -29.09 12.55
N GLN A 638 -16.73 -28.70 13.67
CA GLN A 638 -16.49 -27.30 14.00
C GLN A 638 -15.14 -26.87 13.42
N GLY A 639 -15.19 -26.09 12.34
CA GLY A 639 -14.06 -25.33 11.84
C GLY A 639 -13.77 -24.14 12.77
N LYS A 640 -12.50 -23.75 12.81
CA LYS A 640 -11.96 -22.60 13.53
C LYS A 640 -11.30 -21.67 12.53
N ILE A 641 -11.55 -20.37 12.67
CA ILE A 641 -11.03 -19.30 11.82
C ILE A 641 -9.77 -18.74 12.47
N ILE A 642 -8.71 -18.54 11.70
CA ILE A 642 -7.47 -17.93 12.20
C ILE A 642 -7.68 -16.41 12.29
N THR A 643 -7.94 -15.90 13.49
CA THR A 643 -8.22 -14.48 13.76
C THR A 643 -6.99 -13.64 14.10
N SER A 644 -5.79 -14.25 14.12
CA SER A 644 -4.53 -13.58 14.45
C SER A 644 -4.00 -12.61 13.39
N PHE A 645 -4.69 -12.46 12.25
CA PHE A 645 -4.40 -11.47 11.21
C PHE A 645 -5.67 -10.71 10.78
N PRO A 646 -5.55 -9.47 10.26
CA PRO A 646 -6.68 -8.56 10.12
C PRO A 646 -7.82 -9.08 9.23
N LYS A 647 -7.49 -9.76 8.12
CA LYS A 647 -8.50 -10.34 7.23
C LYS A 647 -9.21 -11.55 7.83
N GLY A 648 -8.49 -12.43 8.54
CA GLY A 648 -9.09 -13.56 9.25
C GLY A 648 -10.00 -13.13 10.40
N ASN A 649 -9.61 -12.07 11.12
CA ASN A 649 -10.47 -11.40 12.09
C ASN A 649 -11.74 -10.81 11.43
N ALA A 650 -11.59 -10.13 10.29
CA ALA A 650 -12.72 -9.58 9.55
C ALA A 650 -13.67 -10.67 9.00
N LEU A 651 -13.15 -11.82 8.57
CA LEU A 651 -13.94 -13.00 8.19
C LEU A 651 -14.77 -13.53 9.37
N ALA A 652 -14.19 -13.65 10.56
CA ALA A 652 -14.91 -14.10 11.76
C ALA A 652 -16.03 -13.13 12.18
N THR A 653 -15.76 -11.82 12.17
CA THR A 653 -16.77 -10.78 12.42
C THR A 653 -17.88 -10.80 11.37
N TRP A 654 -17.53 -10.97 10.10
CA TRP A 654 -18.49 -11.01 9.00
C TRP A 654 -19.38 -12.26 9.07
N LEU A 655 -18.82 -13.44 9.36
CA LEU A 655 -19.59 -14.69 9.49
C LEU A 655 -20.61 -14.64 10.63
N GLN A 656 -20.31 -13.95 11.74
CA GLN A 656 -21.34 -13.63 12.75
C GLN A 656 -22.37 -12.62 12.23
N THR A 657 -21.92 -11.56 11.55
CA THR A 657 -22.80 -10.50 11.01
C THR A 657 -23.84 -11.04 10.02
N VAL A 658 -23.49 -12.03 9.20
CA VAL A 658 -24.43 -12.69 8.25
C VAL A 658 -25.17 -13.89 8.84
N GLY A 659 -24.95 -14.23 10.12
CA GLY A 659 -25.61 -15.36 10.78
C GLY A 659 -25.10 -16.74 10.35
N ALA A 660 -23.93 -16.84 9.71
CA ALA A 660 -23.29 -18.11 9.39
C ALA A 660 -22.80 -18.86 10.64
N SER A 661 -22.49 -18.12 11.71
CA SER A 661 -22.12 -18.66 13.01
C SER A 661 -22.64 -17.79 14.15
N THR A 662 -23.04 -18.41 15.26
CA THR A 662 -23.34 -17.70 16.50
C THR A 662 -22.07 -17.32 17.29
N THR A 663 -20.96 -18.02 17.04
CA THR A 663 -19.76 -17.99 17.87
C THR A 663 -18.59 -17.39 17.09
N PHE A 664 -17.95 -16.37 17.65
CA PHE A 664 -16.82 -15.70 17.02
C PHE A 664 -15.65 -16.67 16.84
N GLY A 665 -15.07 -16.69 15.63
CA GLY A 665 -13.96 -17.58 15.29
C GLY A 665 -14.37 -19.02 14.95
N ASP A 666 -15.65 -19.38 15.00
CA ASP A 666 -16.13 -20.74 14.71
C ASP A 666 -16.99 -20.78 13.44
N LEU A 667 -16.91 -21.89 12.70
CA LEU A 667 -17.75 -22.17 11.53
C LEU A 667 -18.22 -23.63 11.56
N THR A 668 -19.48 -23.91 11.25
CA THR A 668 -19.97 -25.29 11.11
C THR A 668 -19.76 -25.76 9.67
N ILE A 669 -18.96 -26.82 9.50
CA ILE A 669 -18.57 -27.36 8.20
C ILE A 669 -19.19 -28.75 8.03
N ASN A 670 -19.78 -29.01 6.87
CA ASN A 670 -20.30 -30.31 6.45
C ASN A 670 -19.38 -30.90 5.37
N ASP A 671 -19.21 -32.22 5.37
CA ASP A 671 -18.40 -32.95 4.40
C ASP A 671 -16.94 -32.45 4.28
N ALA A 672 -16.35 -32.01 5.39
CA ALA A 672 -14.93 -31.63 5.50
C ALA A 672 -13.98 -32.70 4.94
N LYS A 673 -12.78 -32.31 4.49
CA LYS A 673 -11.74 -33.24 4.02
C LYS A 673 -10.40 -32.93 4.69
N ASN A 674 -9.36 -33.61 4.25
CA ASN A 674 -8.02 -33.55 4.84
C ASN A 674 -7.06 -34.09 3.78
N SER A 675 -6.84 -33.26 2.76
CA SER A 675 -5.88 -33.47 1.67
C SER A 675 -4.58 -32.73 1.96
N VAL A 676 -4.62 -31.58 2.64
CA VAL A 676 -3.44 -30.82 3.07
C VAL A 676 -2.75 -31.54 4.24
N LYS A 677 -1.49 -31.95 4.06
CA LYS A 677 -0.66 -32.57 5.10
C LYS A 677 0.21 -31.55 5.84
N SER A 678 0.75 -30.58 5.11
CA SER A 678 1.54 -29.44 5.63
C SER A 678 1.73 -28.40 4.54
N PHE A 679 2.09 -27.16 4.90
CA PHE A 679 2.35 -26.08 3.97
C PHE A 679 3.44 -25.13 4.46
N ASP A 680 3.99 -24.33 3.55
CA ASP A 680 5.00 -23.31 3.85
C ASP A 680 4.36 -22.01 4.34
N GLN A 681 4.35 -21.83 5.67
CA GLN A 681 3.78 -20.68 6.37
C GLN A 681 4.40 -19.30 5.98
N SER A 682 5.56 -19.30 5.30
CA SER A 682 6.17 -18.07 4.75
C SER A 682 5.54 -17.63 3.42
N ARG A 683 4.95 -18.56 2.66
CA ARG A 683 4.38 -18.32 1.32
C ARG A 683 2.87 -18.60 1.21
N VAL A 684 2.28 -19.26 2.20
CA VAL A 684 0.88 -19.67 2.25
C VAL A 684 0.22 -19.12 3.51
N THR A 685 -0.97 -18.54 3.36
CA THR A 685 -1.82 -18.10 4.48
C THR A 685 -2.90 -19.15 4.72
N GLU A 686 -3.07 -19.58 5.96
CA GLU A 686 -4.20 -20.43 6.37
C GLU A 686 -5.30 -19.57 7.00
N TRP A 687 -6.55 -19.94 6.74
CA TRP A 687 -7.71 -19.17 7.18
C TRP A 687 -8.67 -19.97 8.06
N ILE A 688 -8.88 -21.25 7.73
CA ILE A 688 -9.82 -22.13 8.43
C ILE A 688 -9.20 -23.51 8.58
N TYR A 689 -9.28 -24.07 9.80
CA TYR A 689 -8.83 -25.42 10.15
C TYR A 689 -9.88 -26.13 11.02
N VAL A 690 -9.76 -27.44 11.21
CA VAL A 690 -10.56 -28.23 12.17
C VAL A 690 -9.65 -28.88 13.20
N GLN A 691 -9.97 -28.68 14.49
CA GLN A 691 -9.32 -29.35 15.62
C GLN A 691 -10.24 -30.45 16.17
N ASN A 692 -10.00 -31.72 15.82
CA ASN A 692 -10.82 -32.83 16.31
C ASN A 692 -10.11 -34.19 16.25
N THR A 693 -9.78 -34.77 17.40
CA THR A 693 -9.17 -36.10 17.50
C THR A 693 -10.07 -37.25 17.01
N LYS A 694 -11.37 -37.03 16.83
CA LYS A 694 -12.33 -38.04 16.33
C LYS A 694 -12.36 -38.20 14.81
N LEU A 695 -11.59 -37.42 14.04
CA LEU A 695 -11.56 -37.50 12.58
C LEU A 695 -11.13 -38.90 12.06
N TYR A 696 -10.40 -39.68 12.87
CA TYR A 696 -9.96 -41.03 12.52
C TYR A 696 -10.00 -41.97 13.74
N PRO A 697 -10.87 -43.00 13.76
CA PRO A 697 -10.87 -44.03 14.81
C PRO A 697 -9.88 -45.18 14.55
N THR A 698 -9.28 -45.26 13.36
CA THR A 698 -8.43 -46.38 12.90
C THR A 698 -7.01 -45.96 12.48
N LEU A 699 -6.69 -44.67 12.52
CA LEU A 699 -5.33 -44.14 12.43
C LEU A 699 -4.99 -43.48 13.78
N THR A 700 -3.70 -43.20 14.01
CA THR A 700 -3.30 -42.27 15.08
C THR A 700 -4.07 -40.96 14.90
N GLN A 701 -4.76 -40.52 15.96
CA GLN A 701 -5.71 -39.41 15.93
C GLN A 701 -5.07 -38.18 15.27
N VAL A 702 -5.57 -37.78 14.10
CA VAL A 702 -5.13 -36.55 13.44
C VAL A 702 -5.78 -35.38 14.18
N PRO A 703 -5.03 -34.54 14.92
CA PRO A 703 -5.62 -33.54 15.80
C PRO A 703 -6.04 -32.28 15.05
N TYR A 704 -5.62 -32.14 13.79
CA TYR A 704 -5.65 -30.91 13.00
C TYR A 704 -5.84 -31.22 11.51
N ALA A 705 -6.74 -30.50 10.84
CA ALA A 705 -6.94 -30.55 9.40
C ALA A 705 -7.10 -29.12 8.85
N THR A 706 -6.51 -28.83 7.69
CA THR A 706 -6.52 -27.50 7.08
C THR A 706 -7.60 -27.43 6.00
N GLU A 707 -8.56 -26.52 6.14
CA GLU A 707 -9.78 -26.45 5.31
C GLU A 707 -9.74 -25.31 4.26
N TYR A 708 -8.99 -24.23 4.53
CA TYR A 708 -8.79 -23.11 3.58
C TYR A 708 -7.37 -22.55 3.66
N ILE A 709 -6.69 -22.49 2.51
CA ILE A 709 -5.40 -21.81 2.34
C ILE A 709 -5.38 -20.92 1.09
N THR A 710 -4.57 -19.87 1.14
CA THR A 710 -4.37 -18.92 0.03
C THR A 710 -2.89 -18.69 -0.22
N PHE A 711 -2.55 -18.39 -1.47
CA PHE A 711 -1.24 -17.84 -1.81
C PHE A 711 -1.34 -16.85 -2.97
N ASN A 712 -0.54 -15.79 -2.87
CA ASN A 712 -0.33 -14.84 -3.94
C ASN A 712 0.72 -15.35 -4.95
N THR A 713 0.72 -14.79 -6.16
CA THR A 713 1.63 -15.15 -7.27
C THR A 713 2.12 -13.89 -7.99
N PRO A 714 3.35 -13.86 -8.56
CA PRO A 714 4.30 -14.98 -8.67
C PRO A 714 4.91 -15.43 -7.34
N VAL A 715 5.03 -16.75 -7.17
CA VAL A 715 5.54 -17.38 -5.93
C VAL A 715 7.03 -17.09 -5.78
N GLY A 716 7.43 -16.53 -4.65
CA GLY A 716 8.81 -16.11 -4.38
C GLY A 716 9.17 -14.71 -4.89
N ALA A 717 8.27 -14.03 -5.60
CA ALA A 717 8.38 -12.58 -5.79
C ALA A 717 8.04 -11.85 -4.49
N SER A 718 8.64 -10.68 -4.27
CA SER A 718 8.26 -9.78 -3.16
C SER A 718 6.80 -9.37 -3.26
N THR A 719 6.16 -9.03 -2.13
CA THR A 719 4.72 -8.76 -2.07
C THR A 719 4.27 -7.63 -3.02
N ALA A 720 5.09 -6.58 -3.19
CA ALA A 720 4.84 -5.50 -4.15
C ALA A 720 4.92 -5.94 -5.63
N ASN A 721 5.48 -7.12 -5.92
CA ASN A 721 5.58 -7.71 -7.25
C ASN A 721 4.60 -8.86 -7.50
N GLN A 722 3.95 -9.37 -6.46
CA GLN A 722 2.82 -10.28 -6.58
C GLN A 722 1.58 -9.54 -7.13
N CYS A 723 0.76 -10.20 -7.95
CA CYS A 723 -0.50 -9.64 -8.42
C CYS A 723 -1.60 -10.64 -8.83
N GLY A 724 -1.38 -11.95 -8.79
CA GLY A 724 -2.44 -12.98 -8.89
C GLY A 724 -2.66 -13.72 -7.57
N ARG A 725 -3.80 -14.39 -7.39
CA ARG A 725 -4.16 -15.13 -6.14
C ARG A 725 -4.83 -16.47 -6.43
N PHE A 726 -4.36 -17.52 -5.75
CA PHE A 726 -4.98 -18.84 -5.69
C PHE A 726 -5.57 -19.08 -4.30
N ILE A 727 -6.84 -19.51 -4.23
CA ILE A 727 -7.49 -19.99 -3.01
C ILE A 727 -7.75 -21.49 -3.18
N PHE A 728 -7.24 -22.29 -2.24
CA PHE A 728 -7.61 -23.69 -2.09
C PHE A 728 -8.59 -23.83 -0.93
N SER A 729 -9.59 -24.70 -1.11
CA SER A 729 -10.53 -25.10 -0.07
C SER A 729 -10.67 -26.62 -0.05
N ASP A 730 -10.41 -27.25 1.08
CA ASP A 730 -10.50 -28.71 1.26
C ASP A 730 -11.92 -29.16 1.68
N ILE A 731 -12.95 -28.37 1.36
CA ILE A 731 -14.35 -28.71 1.66
C ILE A 731 -15.19 -28.76 0.38
N HIS A 732 -16.27 -29.56 0.44
CA HIS A 732 -17.34 -29.53 -0.54
C HIS A 732 -18.32 -28.41 -0.20
N VAL A 733 -17.92 -27.17 -0.53
CA VAL A 733 -18.62 -25.94 -0.20
C VAL A 733 -20.11 -25.98 -0.56
N SER A 734 -20.46 -26.33 -1.81
CA SER A 734 -21.84 -26.25 -2.32
C SER A 734 -22.34 -27.63 -2.75
N SER A 735 -22.36 -28.56 -1.78
CA SER A 735 -22.72 -29.97 -1.97
C SER A 735 -24.22 -30.26 -2.02
N GLY A 736 -25.07 -29.31 -1.60
CA GLY A 736 -26.52 -29.51 -1.42
C GLY A 736 -27.34 -29.46 -2.72
N ASP A 737 -26.92 -28.67 -3.71
CA ASP A 737 -27.54 -28.64 -5.04
C ASP A 737 -26.83 -29.62 -5.96
N LYS A 738 -27.58 -30.47 -6.69
CA LYS A 738 -27.06 -31.46 -7.65
C LYS A 738 -28.03 -31.70 -8.80
N GLY A 739 -27.46 -31.94 -9.99
CA GLY A 739 -28.20 -32.25 -11.21
C GLY A 739 -27.30 -32.53 -12.42
N THR A 740 -27.77 -32.19 -13.62
CA THR A 740 -27.05 -32.36 -14.89
C THR A 740 -27.29 -31.22 -15.88
N ALA A 741 -28.03 -30.19 -15.47
CA ALA A 741 -28.58 -29.14 -16.32
C ALA A 741 -28.92 -27.85 -15.53
N PHE A 742 -28.35 -26.73 -15.99
CA PHE A 742 -28.48 -25.43 -15.32
C PHE A 742 -29.64 -24.61 -15.90
N PRO A 743 -30.44 -23.89 -15.08
CA PRO A 743 -30.33 -23.73 -13.62
C PRO A 743 -31.26 -24.65 -12.78
N SER A 744 -31.99 -25.60 -13.36
CA SER A 744 -33.00 -26.41 -12.63
C SER A 744 -32.43 -27.31 -11.52
N GLU A 745 -31.14 -27.57 -11.54
CA GLU A 745 -30.42 -28.25 -10.45
C GLU A 745 -30.21 -27.39 -9.20
N CYS A 746 -30.20 -26.06 -9.34
CA CYS A 746 -30.05 -25.09 -8.27
C CYS A 746 -31.39 -24.85 -7.57
N LYS A 747 -31.69 -25.71 -6.59
CA LYS A 747 -32.96 -25.78 -5.85
C LYS A 747 -32.89 -25.03 -4.52
N SER A 748 -31.72 -24.97 -3.88
CA SER A 748 -31.52 -24.24 -2.62
C SER A 748 -31.49 -22.73 -2.87
N THR A 749 -32.28 -21.99 -2.08
CA THR A 749 -32.36 -20.52 -2.14
C THR A 749 -31.62 -19.85 -0.99
N THR A 750 -31.36 -20.59 0.10
CA THR A 750 -30.50 -20.18 1.22
C THR A 750 -29.08 -20.71 1.03
N MET A 751 -28.10 -19.98 1.52
CA MET A 751 -26.71 -20.45 1.65
C MET A 751 -26.52 -21.17 2.98
N SER A 752 -25.67 -22.19 2.97
CA SER A 752 -25.06 -22.78 4.17
C SER A 752 -23.92 -21.91 4.74
N PRO A 753 -23.48 -22.13 6.00
CA PRO A 753 -22.36 -21.37 6.59
C PRO A 753 -21.07 -21.42 5.76
N GLN A 754 -20.77 -22.58 5.20
CA GLN A 754 -19.63 -22.80 4.31
C GLN A 754 -19.75 -22.08 2.95
N GLU A 755 -20.96 -21.97 2.39
CA GLU A 755 -21.22 -21.16 1.19
C GLU A 755 -21.04 -19.66 1.46
N LEU A 756 -21.45 -19.19 2.64
CA LEU A 756 -21.19 -17.81 3.07
C LEU A 756 -19.68 -17.58 3.25
N ALA A 757 -18.93 -18.52 3.83
CA ALA A 757 -17.46 -18.42 3.90
C ALA A 757 -16.82 -18.32 2.51
N LEU A 758 -17.32 -19.04 1.50
CA LEU A 758 -16.86 -18.86 0.11
C LEU A 758 -17.33 -17.55 -0.53
N GLU A 759 -18.52 -17.02 -0.20
CA GLU A 759 -18.92 -15.68 -0.66
C GLU A 759 -17.90 -14.61 -0.23
N TYR A 760 -17.48 -14.63 1.04
CA TYR A 760 -16.39 -13.76 1.53
C TYR A 760 -15.09 -13.97 0.73
N MET A 761 -14.64 -15.23 0.61
CA MET A 761 -13.40 -15.56 -0.10
C MET A 761 -13.45 -15.21 -1.59
N PHE A 762 -14.64 -15.24 -2.22
CA PHE A 762 -14.85 -14.87 -3.61
C PHE A 762 -14.74 -13.35 -3.84
N PHE A 763 -15.23 -12.54 -2.91
CA PHE A 763 -15.05 -11.09 -2.95
C PHE A 763 -13.61 -10.67 -2.56
N ASP A 764 -12.95 -11.36 -1.63
CA ASP A 764 -11.50 -11.14 -1.37
C ASP A 764 -10.64 -11.58 -2.57
N LEU A 765 -10.94 -12.71 -3.21
CA LEU A 765 -10.28 -13.16 -4.44
C LEU A 765 -10.43 -12.14 -5.58
N SER A 766 -11.61 -11.50 -5.65
CA SER A 766 -11.90 -10.42 -6.60
C SER A 766 -11.17 -9.11 -6.26
N SER A 767 -10.63 -8.96 -5.04
CA SER A 767 -9.92 -7.74 -4.62
C SER A 767 -8.53 -7.60 -5.23
N ALA A 768 -7.91 -6.43 -5.06
CA ALA A 768 -6.52 -6.21 -5.43
C ALA A 768 -5.56 -7.07 -4.57
N VAL A 769 -4.44 -7.50 -5.15
CA VAL A 769 -3.45 -8.30 -4.42
C VAL A 769 -2.62 -7.41 -3.50
N CYS A 770 -2.59 -7.82 -2.24
CA CYS A 770 -1.99 -7.22 -1.05
C CYS A 770 -1.20 -8.34 -0.34
N ASP A 771 -0.39 -7.98 0.67
CA ASP A 771 -0.15 -8.91 1.78
C ASP A 771 -1.50 -9.33 2.39
N GLU A 772 -1.72 -10.62 2.58
CA GLU A 772 -2.95 -11.15 3.18
C GLU A 772 -2.95 -11.00 4.71
N LYS A 773 -1.76 -10.85 5.30
CA LYS A 773 -1.55 -10.65 6.75
C LYS A 773 -1.68 -9.18 7.17
N GLN A 774 -1.93 -8.26 6.23
CA GLN A 774 -2.15 -6.83 6.46
C GLN A 774 -3.62 -6.45 6.21
N PRO A 775 -4.12 -5.34 6.79
CA PRO A 775 -5.40 -4.79 6.35
C PRO A 775 -5.29 -4.33 4.88
N PRO A 776 -6.39 -4.34 4.10
CA PRO A 776 -6.43 -3.63 2.83
C PRO A 776 -6.07 -2.15 3.07
N PRO A 777 -5.19 -1.54 2.25
CA PRO A 777 -4.80 -0.16 2.47
C PRO A 777 -6.02 0.74 2.34
N THR A 778 -6.33 1.46 3.41
CA THR A 778 -7.06 2.73 3.30
C THR A 778 -6.29 3.64 2.35
N CYS A 779 -7.02 4.55 1.70
CA CYS A 779 -6.53 5.34 0.57
C CYS A 779 -5.08 5.85 0.76
N SER A 780 -4.15 5.30 -0.03
CA SER A 780 -2.77 5.77 -0.07
C SER A 780 -2.75 7.16 -0.68
N GLN A 781 -2.24 8.15 0.07
CA GLN A 781 -2.20 9.52 -0.41
C GLN A 781 -1.30 9.61 -1.63
N LEU A 782 -1.87 10.08 -2.75
CA LEU A 782 -1.09 10.40 -3.96
C LEU A 782 -0.06 11.46 -3.59
N THR A 783 1.21 11.22 -3.89
CA THR A 783 2.24 12.26 -3.76
C THR A 783 2.18 13.22 -4.95
N CYS A 784 2.98 14.28 -4.87
CA CYS A 784 3.21 15.19 -5.99
C CYS A 784 3.90 14.49 -7.18
N ALA A 785 4.82 13.56 -6.89
CA ALA A 785 5.56 12.81 -7.90
C ALA A 785 4.63 11.87 -8.69
N ASP A 786 3.72 11.17 -8.00
CA ASP A 786 2.72 10.27 -8.63
C ASP A 786 1.78 11.03 -9.58
N GLN A 787 1.54 12.31 -9.30
CA GLN A 787 0.69 13.20 -10.10
C GLN A 787 1.48 13.97 -11.18
N GLY A 788 2.81 13.85 -11.21
CA GLY A 788 3.67 14.63 -12.10
C GLY A 788 3.71 16.14 -11.80
N ILE A 789 3.35 16.53 -10.57
CA ILE A 789 3.27 17.91 -10.09
C ILE A 789 4.58 18.28 -9.39
N GLN A 790 5.15 19.43 -9.74
CA GLN A 790 6.44 19.95 -9.28
C GLN A 790 6.33 21.20 -8.39
N CYS A 791 5.14 21.82 -8.34
CA CYS A 791 4.90 23.06 -7.61
C CYS A 791 3.41 23.30 -7.35
N GLY A 792 3.11 24.10 -6.33
CA GLY A 792 1.73 24.48 -5.98
C GLY A 792 0.92 23.35 -5.31
N PRO A 793 -0.31 23.61 -4.85
CA PRO A 793 -1.13 22.63 -4.14
C PRO A 793 -1.70 21.56 -5.08
N ALA A 794 -1.89 20.34 -4.56
CA ALA A 794 -2.44 19.19 -5.29
C ALA A 794 -3.45 18.40 -4.43
N PRO A 795 -4.46 17.72 -5.01
CA PRO A 795 -5.29 16.79 -4.25
C PRO A 795 -4.43 15.58 -3.79
N ASN A 796 -4.72 15.01 -2.61
CA ASN A 796 -4.03 13.80 -2.15
C ASN A 796 -4.75 12.49 -2.53
N GLY A 797 -5.83 12.56 -3.32
CA GLY A 797 -6.69 11.41 -3.71
C GLY A 797 -7.61 10.86 -2.62
N CYS A 798 -7.47 11.34 -1.38
CA CYS A 798 -8.06 10.78 -0.17
C CYS A 798 -8.86 11.82 0.64
N GLY A 799 -9.49 12.78 -0.03
CA GLY A 799 -10.30 13.82 0.61
C GLY A 799 -9.53 15.03 1.15
N GLY A 800 -8.20 15.04 1.06
CA GLY A 800 -7.32 16.13 1.50
C GLY A 800 -6.52 16.78 0.35
N VAL A 801 -5.69 17.76 0.73
CA VAL A 801 -4.88 18.56 -0.19
C VAL A 801 -3.43 18.58 0.29
N ILE A 802 -2.50 18.24 -0.59
CA ILE A 802 -1.07 18.49 -0.41
C ILE A 802 -0.87 20.01 -0.52
N ALA A 803 -0.51 20.66 0.59
CA ALA A 803 -0.50 22.12 0.68
C ALA A 803 0.46 22.81 -0.31
N SER A 804 1.57 22.16 -0.66
CA SER A 804 2.43 22.53 -1.78
C SER A 804 3.28 21.35 -2.23
N CYS A 805 3.45 21.22 -3.54
CA CYS A 805 4.32 20.25 -4.21
C CYS A 805 5.72 20.79 -4.52
N GLY A 806 6.05 21.99 -4.04
CA GLY A 806 7.34 22.63 -4.22
C GLY A 806 7.23 24.09 -4.67
N THR A 807 8.38 24.74 -4.76
CA THR A 807 8.56 26.05 -5.38
C THR A 807 9.51 25.92 -6.56
N CYS A 808 9.34 26.79 -7.56
CA CYS A 808 10.15 26.71 -8.77
C CYS A 808 11.53 27.36 -8.59
N PRO A 809 12.57 26.89 -9.30
CA PRO A 809 13.89 27.51 -9.31
C PRO A 809 13.85 29.00 -9.69
N SER A 810 14.87 29.76 -9.28
CA SER A 810 14.94 31.21 -9.56
C SER A 810 14.80 31.50 -11.06
N GLY A 811 13.91 32.44 -11.42
CA GLY A 811 13.55 32.74 -12.81
C GLY A 811 12.45 31.85 -13.41
N GLN A 812 11.86 30.93 -12.63
CA GLN A 812 10.73 30.10 -13.05
C GLN A 812 9.47 30.39 -12.24
N VAL A 813 8.30 30.18 -12.86
CA VAL A 813 6.97 30.30 -12.25
C VAL A 813 6.23 28.97 -12.32
N CYS A 814 5.29 28.76 -11.39
CA CYS A 814 4.43 27.57 -11.38
C CYS A 814 3.26 27.74 -12.35
N GLY A 815 3.23 26.93 -13.41
CA GLY A 815 2.21 26.98 -14.47
C GLY A 815 0.98 26.12 -14.20
N THR A 816 0.01 26.20 -15.10
CA THR A 816 -1.17 25.33 -15.11
C THR A 816 -0.76 23.85 -15.22
N GLY A 817 -1.36 22.99 -14.40
CA GLY A 817 -0.90 21.60 -14.23
C GLY A 817 0.30 21.44 -13.27
N GLY A 818 0.70 22.50 -12.57
CA GLY A 818 1.64 22.42 -11.45
C GLY A 818 3.08 22.08 -11.84
N LYS A 819 3.52 22.53 -13.03
CA LYS A 819 4.90 22.38 -13.50
C LYS A 819 5.63 23.71 -13.54
N CYS A 820 6.94 23.67 -13.35
CA CYS A 820 7.77 24.88 -13.35
C CYS A 820 8.21 25.26 -14.78
N ALA A 821 8.07 26.54 -15.12
CA ALA A 821 8.40 27.07 -16.44
C ALA A 821 9.22 28.37 -16.32
N THR A 822 10.26 28.53 -17.15
CA THR A 822 11.06 29.77 -17.21
C THR A 822 10.24 30.92 -17.77
N SER A 823 10.43 32.13 -17.21
CA SER A 823 9.68 33.35 -17.56
C SER A 823 10.01 33.96 -18.95
N SER A 824 10.49 33.14 -19.89
CA SER A 824 10.80 33.52 -21.27
C SER A 824 9.59 33.55 -22.21
N CYS A 825 8.43 33.05 -21.75
CA CYS A 825 7.20 33.13 -22.54
C CYS A 825 6.73 34.59 -22.63
N THR A 826 6.89 35.19 -23.82
CA THR A 826 6.40 36.53 -24.12
C THR A 826 4.91 36.43 -24.45
N PRO A 827 4.00 36.99 -23.62
CA PRO A 827 2.57 36.86 -23.85
C PRO A 827 2.19 37.55 -25.16
N THR A 828 1.42 36.86 -26.00
CA THR A 828 0.83 37.49 -27.18
C THR A 828 -0.22 38.51 -26.76
N THR A 829 -0.70 39.32 -27.70
CA THR A 829 -1.73 40.34 -27.46
C THR A 829 -2.94 40.11 -28.35
N CYS A 830 -4.10 40.65 -27.94
CA CYS A 830 -5.32 40.61 -28.76
C CYS A 830 -5.10 41.19 -30.16
N ALA A 831 -4.32 42.28 -30.28
CA ALA A 831 -3.92 42.85 -31.55
C ALA A 831 -3.06 41.88 -32.38
N ALA A 832 -2.06 41.23 -31.77
CA ALA A 832 -1.20 40.25 -32.46
C ALA A 832 -1.94 38.95 -32.85
N LEU A 833 -2.98 38.55 -32.10
CA LEU A 833 -3.88 37.45 -32.46
C LEU A 833 -4.98 37.85 -33.46
N GLY A 834 -5.08 39.12 -33.82
CA GLY A 834 -6.16 39.65 -34.66
C GLY A 834 -7.56 39.53 -34.04
N LYS A 835 -7.69 39.57 -32.71
CA LYS A 835 -8.95 39.41 -31.96
C LYS A 835 -9.37 40.72 -31.31
N ASN A 836 -10.66 41.02 -31.37
CA ASN A 836 -11.28 42.17 -30.69
C ASN A 836 -12.50 41.77 -29.83
N CYS A 837 -12.63 40.48 -29.50
CA CYS A 837 -13.56 39.99 -28.49
C CYS A 837 -13.20 38.61 -27.94
N GLY A 838 -13.76 38.29 -26.78
CA GLY A 838 -13.70 36.95 -26.18
C GLY A 838 -12.44 36.69 -25.35
N LEU A 839 -12.40 35.50 -24.76
CA LEU A 839 -11.28 35.03 -23.93
C LEU A 839 -10.35 34.12 -24.75
N TRP A 840 -9.06 34.41 -24.73
CA TRP A 840 -8.02 33.71 -25.49
C TRP A 840 -6.82 33.43 -24.57
N SER A 841 -6.04 32.38 -24.81
CA SER A 841 -4.77 32.22 -24.09
C SER A 841 -3.74 33.22 -24.60
N ASP A 842 -2.90 33.72 -23.69
CA ASP A 842 -1.71 34.50 -24.04
C ASP A 842 -0.54 33.65 -24.59
N GLY A 843 -0.70 32.32 -24.61
CA GLY A 843 0.36 31.35 -24.92
C GLY A 843 1.24 30.97 -23.74
N CYS A 844 1.08 31.63 -22.59
CA CYS A 844 1.94 31.53 -21.41
C CYS A 844 1.20 31.09 -20.13
N GLY A 845 -0.09 30.76 -20.24
CA GLY A 845 -0.93 30.26 -19.15
C GLY A 845 -1.89 31.30 -18.56
N ASN A 846 -1.87 32.55 -19.02
CA ASN A 846 -2.88 33.56 -18.67
C ASN A 846 -3.99 33.62 -19.73
N THR A 847 -5.07 34.33 -19.39
CA THR A 847 -6.20 34.58 -20.29
C THR A 847 -6.24 36.05 -20.71
N LEU A 848 -6.01 36.30 -22.00
CA LEU A 848 -6.31 37.57 -22.65
C LEU A 848 -7.83 37.75 -22.75
N ASN A 849 -8.35 38.81 -22.15
CA ASN A 849 -9.69 39.28 -22.45
C ASN A 849 -9.61 40.32 -23.57
N CYS A 850 -10.04 39.94 -24.76
CA CYS A 850 -9.98 40.80 -25.95
C CYS A 850 -11.21 41.71 -26.12
N GLY A 851 -12.09 41.77 -25.11
CA GLY A 851 -13.24 42.66 -25.05
C GLY A 851 -14.57 41.97 -25.36
N THR A 852 -15.62 42.77 -25.41
CA THR A 852 -16.99 42.35 -25.75
C THR A 852 -17.53 43.19 -26.90
N CYS A 853 -18.35 42.58 -27.75
CA CYS A 853 -18.92 43.25 -28.91
C CYS A 853 -20.09 44.16 -28.50
N THR A 854 -20.19 45.33 -29.13
CA THR A 854 -21.35 46.21 -28.99
C THR A 854 -22.54 45.67 -29.78
N SER A 855 -23.70 45.55 -29.12
CA SER A 855 -24.94 45.09 -29.75
C SER A 855 -25.26 45.92 -31.01
N PRO A 856 -25.67 45.30 -32.15
CA PRO A 856 -26.10 43.91 -32.32
C PRO A 856 -24.97 42.92 -32.70
N GLN A 857 -23.69 43.29 -32.59
CA GLN A 857 -22.59 42.41 -32.99
C GLN A 857 -22.35 41.28 -31.97
N THR A 858 -21.98 40.11 -32.47
CA THR A 858 -21.61 38.93 -31.68
C THR A 858 -20.14 38.56 -31.92
N CYS A 859 -19.52 37.92 -30.93
CA CYS A 859 -18.12 37.50 -31.06
C CYS A 859 -18.01 36.28 -31.97
N GLY A 860 -17.33 36.42 -33.11
CA GLY A 860 -17.35 35.45 -34.20
C GLY A 860 -18.40 35.74 -35.29
N GLY A 861 -19.28 36.72 -35.10
CA GLY A 861 -20.40 37.04 -36.01
C GLY A 861 -20.00 37.53 -37.42
N ALA A 862 -18.70 37.73 -37.68
CA ALA A 862 -18.14 38.00 -39.01
C ALA A 862 -17.64 36.73 -39.73
N GLY A 863 -17.89 35.53 -39.20
CA GLY A 863 -17.33 34.26 -39.72
C GLY A 863 -15.87 34.03 -39.37
N THR A 864 -15.26 34.88 -38.54
CA THR A 864 -13.88 34.74 -38.04
C THR A 864 -13.90 34.68 -36.50
N PRO A 865 -13.50 33.56 -35.86
CA PRO A 865 -13.53 33.42 -34.40
C PRO A 865 -12.74 34.52 -33.68
N GLY A 866 -13.36 35.14 -32.67
CA GLY A 866 -12.79 36.23 -31.88
C GLY A 866 -12.77 37.60 -32.55
N VAL A 867 -13.50 37.77 -33.66
CA VAL A 867 -13.76 39.07 -34.29
C VAL A 867 -15.25 39.40 -34.19
N CYS A 868 -15.57 40.61 -33.72
CA CYS A 868 -16.95 41.10 -33.68
C CYS A 868 -17.54 41.27 -35.09
N GLY A 869 -18.77 40.81 -35.28
CA GLY A 869 -19.53 41.03 -36.51
C GLY A 869 -21.02 40.82 -36.33
N ALA A 870 -21.80 41.16 -37.36
CA ALA A 870 -23.25 41.01 -37.36
C ALA A 870 -23.67 39.78 -38.18
N GLY A 871 -23.92 38.66 -37.49
CA GLY A 871 -24.35 37.42 -38.11
C GLY A 871 -24.53 36.28 -37.10
N SER A 872 -25.38 35.30 -37.43
CA SER A 872 -25.49 34.04 -36.69
C SER A 872 -24.29 33.16 -36.99
N CYS A 873 -23.67 32.58 -35.95
CA CYS A 873 -22.54 31.66 -36.12
C CYS A 873 -22.94 30.50 -37.03
N THR A 874 -22.23 30.34 -38.15
CA THR A 874 -22.47 29.27 -39.13
C THR A 874 -21.44 28.17 -38.88
N PRO A 875 -21.84 26.97 -38.43
CA PRO A 875 -20.90 25.91 -38.07
C PRO A 875 -19.99 25.50 -39.22
N THR A 876 -18.70 25.28 -38.93
CA THR A 876 -17.77 24.67 -39.90
C THR A 876 -18.08 23.19 -40.10
N ASN A 877 -17.58 22.61 -41.18
CA ASN A 877 -17.77 21.20 -41.51
C ASN A 877 -16.45 20.50 -41.87
N CYS A 878 -16.48 19.17 -41.89
CA CYS A 878 -15.29 18.33 -42.07
C CYS A 878 -14.53 18.64 -43.36
N THR A 879 -15.27 18.88 -44.45
CA THR A 879 -14.71 19.22 -45.76
C THR A 879 -14.00 20.58 -45.71
N ALA A 880 -14.58 21.57 -45.03
CA ALA A 880 -13.99 22.90 -44.84
C ALA A 880 -12.75 22.89 -43.92
N LEU A 881 -12.70 22.00 -42.93
CA LEU A 881 -11.51 21.74 -42.10
C LEU A 881 -10.46 20.84 -42.80
N GLY A 882 -10.84 20.19 -43.90
CA GLY A 882 -9.99 19.19 -44.58
C GLY A 882 -9.81 17.88 -43.79
N TYR A 883 -10.71 17.55 -42.86
CA TYR A 883 -10.65 16.37 -42.00
C TYR A 883 -11.56 15.23 -42.50
N ASN A 884 -11.09 13.99 -42.39
CA ASN A 884 -11.85 12.77 -42.72
C ASN A 884 -11.84 11.70 -41.61
N CYS A 885 -11.51 12.09 -40.38
CA CYS A 885 -11.71 11.28 -39.18
C CYS A 885 -11.78 12.12 -37.91
N GLY A 886 -12.31 11.53 -36.83
CA GLY A 886 -12.26 12.11 -35.47
C GLY A 886 -13.42 13.05 -35.13
N LEU A 887 -13.40 13.54 -33.88
CA LEU A 887 -14.35 14.50 -33.32
C LEU A 887 -13.67 15.86 -33.15
N TRP A 888 -14.33 16.93 -33.61
CA TRP A 888 -13.78 18.28 -33.65
C TRP A 888 -14.82 19.30 -33.16
N ALA A 889 -14.38 20.50 -32.79
CA ALA A 889 -15.29 21.61 -32.52
C ALA A 889 -15.80 22.22 -33.83
N ASP A 890 -17.07 22.60 -33.89
CA ASP A 890 -17.71 23.19 -35.07
C ASP A 890 -17.47 24.71 -35.22
N GLY A 891 -16.73 25.32 -34.27
CA GLY A 891 -16.47 26.77 -34.21
C GLY A 891 -17.59 27.61 -33.58
N CYS A 892 -18.75 27.03 -33.31
CA CYS A 892 -19.93 27.67 -32.73
C CYS A 892 -20.35 27.10 -31.36
N GLY A 893 -19.73 26.00 -30.92
CA GLY A 893 -19.94 25.36 -29.61
C GLY A 893 -20.50 23.93 -29.67
N GLY A 894 -20.75 23.40 -30.87
CA GLY A 894 -21.12 22.02 -31.11
C GLY A 894 -19.94 21.11 -31.49
N THR A 895 -20.22 19.81 -31.57
CA THR A 895 -19.22 18.78 -31.92
C THR A 895 -19.50 18.22 -33.31
N LEU A 896 -18.48 18.29 -34.17
CA LEU A 896 -18.45 17.84 -35.55
C LEU A 896 -17.77 16.45 -35.63
N SER A 897 -18.43 15.46 -36.21
CA SER A 897 -17.88 14.11 -36.40
C SER A 897 -17.48 13.88 -37.85
N CYS A 898 -16.19 13.62 -38.08
CA CYS A 898 -15.60 13.51 -39.42
C CYS A 898 -15.30 12.08 -39.87
N GLY A 899 -15.77 11.07 -39.12
CA GLY A 899 -15.68 9.66 -39.49
C GLY A 899 -14.61 8.87 -38.72
N THR A 900 -14.42 7.61 -39.11
CA THR A 900 -13.48 6.66 -38.52
C THR A 900 -12.61 6.01 -39.59
N CYS A 901 -11.37 5.68 -39.22
CA CYS A 901 -10.41 5.07 -40.15
C CYS A 901 -10.57 3.56 -40.20
N THR A 902 -10.47 2.99 -41.40
CA THR A 902 -10.45 1.53 -41.60
C THR A 902 -9.07 1.00 -41.26
N ALA A 903 -8.99 -0.05 -40.43
CA ALA A 903 -7.72 -0.66 -40.04
C ALA A 903 -6.92 -1.13 -41.28
N PRO A 904 -5.58 -0.96 -41.31
CA PRO A 904 -4.70 -0.55 -40.21
C PRO A 904 -4.55 0.97 -40.01
N ALA A 905 -5.26 1.82 -40.76
CA ALA A 905 -5.13 3.27 -40.62
C ALA A 905 -5.74 3.80 -39.32
N SER A 906 -5.10 4.81 -38.74
CA SER A 906 -5.56 5.53 -37.54
C SER A 906 -5.73 7.02 -37.83
N CYS A 907 -6.53 7.71 -37.00
CA CYS A 907 -6.75 9.13 -37.17
C CYS A 907 -5.51 9.92 -36.68
N GLY A 908 -4.87 10.66 -37.58
CA GLY A 908 -3.53 11.22 -37.37
C GLY A 908 -2.37 10.28 -37.75
N GLY A 909 -2.65 9.04 -38.15
CA GLY A 909 -1.66 7.96 -38.42
C GLY A 909 -0.72 8.15 -39.62
N GLY A 910 -0.61 9.38 -40.12
CA GLY A 910 0.33 9.81 -41.17
C GLY A 910 0.95 11.18 -40.88
N GLY A 911 0.97 11.62 -39.61
CA GLY A 911 1.54 12.91 -39.19
C GLY A 911 0.66 14.14 -39.46
N VAL A 912 -0.53 13.97 -40.05
CA VAL A 912 -1.47 15.05 -40.35
C VAL A 912 -2.75 14.88 -39.52
N PHE A 913 -3.02 15.84 -38.63
CA PHE A 913 -4.20 15.83 -37.77
C PHE A 913 -5.51 15.80 -38.56
N GLY A 914 -6.53 15.13 -38.00
CA GLY A 914 -7.85 14.99 -38.61
C GLY A 914 -7.93 14.16 -39.89
N LYS A 915 -6.83 13.52 -40.32
CA LYS A 915 -6.79 12.65 -41.50
C LYS A 915 -6.42 11.21 -41.14
N CYS A 916 -7.05 10.24 -41.81
CA CYS A 916 -6.63 8.85 -41.76
C CYS A 916 -5.28 8.65 -42.44
N GLY A 917 -4.34 8.03 -41.75
CA GLY A 917 -3.04 7.58 -42.29
C GLY A 917 -2.68 6.20 -41.75
N GLY A 918 -1.92 5.41 -42.50
CA GLY A 918 -1.76 3.98 -42.18
C GLY A 918 -0.76 3.19 -43.02
N SER A 919 0.43 3.73 -43.29
CA SER A 919 1.57 2.92 -43.78
C SER A 919 2.89 3.68 -43.63
N GLY A 920 3.84 3.12 -42.87
CA GLY A 920 5.22 3.61 -42.85
C GLY A 920 5.43 4.96 -42.16
N CYS A 921 5.14 5.05 -40.86
CA CYS A 921 5.68 6.13 -40.04
C CYS A 921 7.22 6.09 -40.13
N GLN A 922 7.81 7.12 -40.75
CA GLN A 922 9.26 7.25 -40.85
C GLN A 922 9.79 7.60 -39.45
N LYS A 923 10.50 6.66 -38.82
CA LYS A 923 11.19 6.92 -37.55
C LYS A 923 12.09 8.13 -37.72
N LYS A 924 11.93 9.16 -36.89
CA LYS A 924 12.84 10.30 -36.90
C LYS A 924 14.24 9.83 -36.52
N THR A 925 15.25 10.26 -37.27
CA THR A 925 16.63 10.10 -36.83
C THR A 925 16.93 11.13 -35.74
N CYS A 926 18.01 10.89 -35.00
CA CYS A 926 18.50 11.77 -33.94
C CYS A 926 18.81 13.18 -34.47
N ALA A 927 19.32 13.28 -35.70
CA ALA A 927 19.53 14.54 -36.40
C ALA A 927 18.20 15.28 -36.70
N ASP A 928 17.16 14.57 -37.14
CA ASP A 928 15.82 15.17 -37.42
C ASP A 928 15.11 15.70 -36.17
N MET A 929 15.59 15.32 -34.98
CA MET A 929 15.08 15.75 -33.68
C MET A 929 15.96 16.82 -33.02
N GLY A 930 17.15 17.10 -33.55
CA GLY A 930 18.14 17.96 -32.90
C GLY A 930 18.70 17.37 -31.60
N VAL A 931 18.64 16.04 -31.43
CA VAL A 931 19.09 15.33 -30.24
C VAL A 931 20.36 14.56 -30.56
N SER A 932 21.48 14.98 -29.95
CA SER A 932 22.80 14.43 -30.25
C SER A 932 23.05 13.02 -29.70
N CYS A 933 22.28 12.58 -28.70
CA CYS A 933 22.57 11.39 -27.89
C CYS A 933 21.38 10.98 -26.99
N GLY A 934 21.42 9.76 -26.46
CA GLY A 934 20.46 9.22 -25.51
C GLY A 934 19.19 8.59 -26.12
N LEU A 935 18.38 7.96 -25.28
CA LEU A 935 17.11 7.36 -25.70
C LEU A 935 16.04 8.44 -25.94
N SER A 936 15.47 8.44 -27.15
CA SER A 936 14.38 9.35 -27.55
C SER A 936 13.20 8.58 -28.14
N GLY A 937 12.01 9.17 -28.11
CA GLY A 937 10.85 8.61 -28.81
C GLY A 937 10.98 8.82 -30.33
N ASP A 938 10.85 7.76 -31.12
CA ASP A 938 11.12 7.75 -32.57
C ASP A 938 10.09 8.48 -33.44
N GLY A 939 9.12 9.16 -32.81
CA GLY A 939 7.96 9.80 -33.46
C GLY A 939 6.83 8.84 -33.85
N CYS A 940 7.04 7.52 -33.71
CA CYS A 940 6.14 6.46 -34.17
C CYS A 940 5.62 5.56 -33.02
N GLY A 941 5.95 5.87 -31.77
CA GLY A 941 5.57 5.09 -30.58
C GLY A 941 6.62 4.05 -30.15
N GLY A 942 7.76 3.98 -30.83
CA GLY A 942 8.94 3.24 -30.37
C GLY A 942 10.00 4.16 -29.76
N THR A 943 11.08 3.55 -29.28
CA THR A 943 12.29 4.26 -28.82
C THR A 943 13.39 4.12 -29.89
N ILE A 944 14.17 5.17 -30.07
CA ILE A 944 15.42 5.17 -30.83
C ILE A 944 16.55 5.56 -29.87
N ASP A 945 17.67 4.85 -29.97
CA ASP A 945 18.90 5.17 -29.24
C ASP A 945 19.79 6.04 -30.12
N CYS A 946 20.14 7.21 -29.62
CA CYS A 946 21.01 8.17 -30.29
C CYS A 946 22.49 8.05 -29.90
N GLY A 947 22.86 7.02 -29.14
CA GLY A 947 24.23 6.79 -28.68
C GLY A 947 24.57 7.52 -27.38
N PRO A 948 25.75 7.27 -26.80
CA PRO A 948 26.16 7.85 -25.52
C PRO A 948 26.29 9.38 -25.62
N CYS A 949 25.89 10.09 -24.56
CA CYS A 949 26.10 11.53 -24.48
C CYS A 949 27.54 11.85 -24.05
N ASP A 950 28.27 12.60 -24.87
CA ASP A 950 29.54 13.23 -24.50
C ASP A 950 29.31 14.34 -23.46
N GLY A 951 29.11 13.89 -22.22
CA GLY A 951 28.73 14.69 -21.06
C GLY A 951 29.25 14.14 -19.72
N GLY A 952 30.24 13.23 -19.75
CA GLY A 952 31.10 12.95 -18.60
C GLY A 952 30.79 11.72 -17.73
N VAL A 953 29.94 10.79 -18.14
CA VAL A 953 29.78 9.48 -17.46
C VAL A 953 29.80 8.33 -18.46
N THR A 954 30.97 7.70 -18.63
CA THR A 954 31.13 6.48 -19.43
C THR A 954 30.74 5.24 -18.62
N CYS A 955 29.88 4.38 -19.18
CA CYS A 955 29.82 2.98 -18.74
C CYS A 955 31.12 2.31 -19.22
N THR A 956 32.00 1.94 -18.29
CA THR A 956 33.26 1.25 -18.60
C THR A 956 32.96 -0.25 -18.72
N PRO A 957 33.13 -0.89 -19.89
CA PRO A 957 32.88 -2.32 -20.04
C PRO A 957 33.80 -3.13 -19.12
N LEU A 958 33.30 -4.24 -18.56
CA LEU A 958 34.16 -5.20 -17.88
C LEU A 958 35.10 -5.86 -18.90
N ASP A 959 36.37 -6.08 -18.52
CA ASP A 959 37.24 -6.98 -19.26
C ASP A 959 36.92 -8.46 -18.96
N CYS A 960 37.53 -9.37 -19.73
CA CYS A 960 37.26 -10.80 -19.64
C CYS A 960 37.55 -11.43 -18.25
N GLY A 961 38.35 -10.82 -17.38
CA GLY A 961 38.55 -11.25 -16.00
C GLY A 961 39.08 -12.69 -15.86
N GLY A 962 39.88 -13.16 -16.83
CA GLY A 962 40.36 -14.54 -16.92
C GLY A 962 39.34 -15.58 -17.41
N ARG A 963 38.18 -15.14 -17.91
CA ARG A 963 37.10 -15.99 -18.45
C ARG A 963 37.20 -16.09 -19.98
N CYS A 964 36.59 -17.13 -20.55
CA CYS A 964 36.61 -17.44 -21.97
C CYS A 964 35.19 -17.63 -22.54
N GLY A 965 35.03 -17.47 -23.86
CA GLY A 965 33.73 -17.53 -24.55
C GLY A 965 32.88 -16.26 -24.40
N PRO A 966 31.60 -16.29 -24.85
CA PRO A 966 30.70 -15.14 -24.80
C PRO A 966 30.35 -14.74 -23.36
N GLN A 967 30.57 -13.48 -23.00
CA GLN A 967 30.24 -12.88 -21.70
C GLN A 967 29.42 -11.61 -21.90
N GLY A 968 28.55 -11.23 -20.95
CA GLY A 968 27.94 -9.91 -20.93
C GLY A 968 28.93 -8.87 -20.42
N ASP A 969 29.09 -7.74 -21.12
CA ASP A 969 30.11 -6.72 -20.79
C ASP A 969 29.73 -5.77 -19.64
N GLY A 970 28.50 -5.87 -19.13
CA GLY A 970 27.93 -5.00 -18.09
C GLY A 970 27.29 -3.70 -18.59
N CYS A 971 27.53 -3.32 -19.85
CA CYS A 971 26.98 -2.12 -20.48
C CYS A 971 25.93 -2.42 -21.57
N GLY A 972 25.73 -3.69 -21.92
CA GLY A 972 24.66 -4.17 -22.83
C GLY A 972 25.16 -4.92 -24.06
N GLY A 973 26.48 -5.02 -24.26
CA GLY A 973 27.10 -5.81 -25.31
C GLY A 973 27.48 -7.23 -24.87
N VAL A 974 27.93 -8.03 -25.84
CA VAL A 974 28.46 -9.38 -25.62
C VAL A 974 29.95 -9.40 -25.97
N LEU A 975 30.78 -9.47 -24.94
CA LEU A 975 32.23 -9.62 -25.04
C LEU A 975 32.57 -11.04 -25.51
N GLN A 976 33.35 -11.17 -26.59
CA GLN A 976 33.80 -12.46 -27.10
C GLN A 976 35.23 -12.73 -26.58
N CYS A 977 35.32 -13.33 -25.39
CA CYS A 977 36.60 -13.70 -24.80
C CYS A 977 37.20 -14.93 -25.49
N GLU A 978 38.53 -14.98 -25.62
CA GLU A 978 39.25 -15.99 -26.41
C GLU A 978 38.91 -17.45 -26.02
N ALA A 979 39.09 -18.37 -26.96
CA ALA A 979 38.72 -19.78 -26.79
C ALA A 979 39.54 -20.47 -25.68
N CYS A 980 38.85 -21.14 -24.74
CA CYS A 980 39.47 -21.78 -23.58
C CYS A 980 40.54 -22.82 -23.99
N PRO A 981 41.82 -22.66 -23.57
CA PRO A 981 42.87 -23.62 -23.90
C PRO A 981 42.80 -24.87 -23.00
N GLY A 982 42.01 -25.86 -23.44
CA GLY A 982 41.83 -27.14 -22.75
C GLY A 982 40.37 -27.38 -22.36
N GLY A 983 39.79 -28.49 -22.83
CA GLY A 983 38.38 -28.80 -22.63
C GLY A 983 38.05 -29.42 -21.27
N THR A 984 36.76 -29.38 -20.92
CA THR A 984 36.10 -29.93 -19.72
C THR A 984 36.54 -29.37 -18.36
N CYS A 985 35.59 -28.73 -17.68
CA CYS A 985 35.68 -28.42 -16.24
C CYS A 985 35.71 -29.73 -15.43
N VAL A 986 36.58 -29.80 -14.41
CA VAL A 986 36.73 -30.98 -13.55
C VAL A 986 36.10 -30.68 -12.18
N PRO A 987 34.99 -31.36 -11.81
CA PRO A 987 34.32 -31.14 -10.53
C PRO A 987 35.23 -31.35 -9.32
N THR A 988 35.00 -30.57 -8.25
CA THR A 988 35.59 -30.83 -6.93
C THR A 988 34.97 -32.06 -6.26
N THR A 989 35.45 -32.44 -5.08
CA THR A 989 34.87 -33.53 -4.28
C THR A 989 34.61 -33.06 -2.84
N CYS A 990 33.63 -33.65 -2.17
CA CYS A 990 33.26 -33.30 -0.79
C CYS A 990 34.47 -33.32 0.17
N LEU A 991 35.34 -34.33 0.02
CA LEU A 991 36.58 -34.46 0.80
C LEU A 991 37.55 -33.30 0.54
N LYS A 992 37.67 -32.83 -0.71
CA LYS A 992 38.53 -31.71 -1.11
C LYS A 992 37.93 -30.34 -0.74
N ALA A 993 36.61 -30.26 -0.61
CA ALA A 993 35.87 -29.10 -0.13
C ALA A 993 35.75 -29.02 1.41
N GLY A 994 36.10 -30.08 2.14
CA GLY A 994 35.93 -30.18 3.60
C GLY A 994 34.48 -30.34 4.06
N ALA A 995 33.59 -30.78 3.17
CA ALA A 995 32.17 -31.03 3.44
C ALA A 995 31.93 -32.46 3.92
N GLN A 996 31.20 -32.61 5.03
CA GLN A 996 30.98 -33.88 5.75
C GLN A 996 29.52 -34.37 5.72
N CYS A 997 28.57 -33.46 5.49
CA CYS A 997 27.18 -33.80 5.17
C CYS A 997 26.48 -32.67 4.37
N GLY A 998 25.28 -32.93 3.85
CA GLY A 998 24.51 -31.98 3.02
C GLY A 998 25.00 -31.91 1.57
N PHE A 999 24.47 -30.94 0.80
CA PHE A 999 24.85 -30.71 -0.59
C PHE A 999 25.86 -29.57 -0.73
N TYR A 1000 26.83 -29.69 -1.63
CA TYR A 1000 27.89 -28.70 -1.85
C TYR A 1000 28.14 -28.45 -3.35
N PRO A 1001 28.29 -27.20 -3.85
CA PRO A 1001 28.50 -26.91 -5.27
C PRO A 1001 29.78 -27.55 -5.81
N ASP A 1002 29.71 -28.14 -7.01
CA ASP A 1002 30.84 -28.91 -7.56
C ASP A 1002 31.93 -28.06 -8.25
N GLY A 1003 31.67 -26.76 -8.44
CA GLY A 1003 32.55 -25.80 -9.14
C GLY A 1003 32.38 -25.75 -10.67
N CYS A 1004 31.61 -26.66 -11.26
CA CYS A 1004 31.34 -26.79 -12.69
C CYS A 1004 29.84 -26.63 -13.06
N GLY A 1005 28.98 -26.34 -12.08
CA GLY A 1005 27.54 -26.13 -12.26
C GLY A 1005 26.66 -27.29 -11.77
N GLY A 1006 27.27 -28.37 -11.26
CA GLY A 1006 26.61 -29.45 -10.55
C GLY A 1006 26.62 -29.25 -9.02
N SER A 1007 26.07 -30.24 -8.32
CA SER A 1007 26.02 -30.26 -6.84
C SER A 1007 26.33 -31.67 -6.32
N LEU A 1008 27.25 -31.74 -5.37
CA LEU A 1008 27.73 -32.95 -4.73
C LEU A 1008 26.85 -33.28 -3.52
N SER A 1009 26.38 -34.53 -3.40
CA SER A 1009 25.79 -35.00 -2.13
C SER A 1009 26.89 -35.55 -1.23
N CYS A 1010 27.17 -34.83 -0.13
CA CYS A 1010 28.24 -35.16 0.82
C CYS A 1010 27.77 -36.03 1.99
N GLY A 1011 26.59 -36.65 1.89
CA GLY A 1011 26.04 -37.58 2.87
C GLY A 1011 25.23 -36.94 3.99
N THR A 1012 24.89 -37.75 5.00
CA THR A 1012 24.13 -37.35 6.19
C THR A 1012 24.96 -37.57 7.45
N CYS A 1013 24.83 -36.67 8.41
CA CYS A 1013 25.60 -36.69 9.64
C CYS A 1013 25.15 -37.86 10.57
N PRO A 1014 25.99 -38.34 11.51
CA PRO A 1014 25.63 -39.41 12.45
C PRO A 1014 24.47 -39.08 13.39
N SER A 1015 23.83 -40.11 13.96
CA SER A 1015 22.74 -39.95 14.94
C SER A 1015 23.17 -39.11 16.14
N GLY A 1016 22.36 -38.10 16.50
CA GLY A 1016 22.69 -37.10 17.52
C GLY A 1016 23.42 -35.85 16.98
N GLN A 1017 23.72 -35.81 15.68
CA GLN A 1017 24.32 -34.65 15.01
C GLN A 1017 23.43 -34.16 13.86
N VAL A 1018 23.45 -32.84 13.63
CA VAL A 1018 22.74 -32.16 12.53
C VAL A 1018 23.72 -31.57 11.52
N CYS A 1019 23.23 -31.39 10.29
CA CYS A 1019 24.00 -30.75 9.22
C CYS A 1019 23.89 -29.23 9.36
N SER A 1020 25.01 -28.56 9.60
CA SER A 1020 25.08 -27.10 9.57
C SER A 1020 26.36 -26.68 8.85
N ASN A 1021 26.25 -25.77 7.88
CA ASN A 1021 27.34 -25.33 7.01
C ASN A 1021 28.20 -26.48 6.47
N ASN A 1022 27.51 -27.52 5.98
CA ASN A 1022 28.06 -28.78 5.44
C ASN A 1022 28.93 -29.61 6.41
N LYS A 1023 28.84 -29.38 7.73
CA LYS A 1023 29.55 -30.14 8.76
C LYS A 1023 28.60 -30.81 9.74
N CYS A 1024 29.07 -31.88 10.35
CA CYS A 1024 28.36 -32.60 11.40
C CYS A 1024 28.55 -31.88 12.74
N LEU A 1025 27.49 -31.32 13.34
CA LEU A 1025 27.54 -30.71 14.66
C LEU A 1025 26.60 -31.42 15.63
N THR A 1026 27.08 -31.78 16.82
CA THR A 1026 26.25 -32.35 17.89
C THR A 1026 25.34 -31.28 18.47
N ILE A 1027 24.07 -31.62 18.73
CA ILE A 1027 23.19 -30.79 19.55
C ILE A 1027 23.55 -31.02 21.02
N GLY A 1028 23.76 -29.93 21.77
CA GLY A 1028 23.96 -29.95 23.22
C GLY A 1028 22.69 -29.60 23.98
#